data_AF-A0A0G1DUI1-F1
#
_entry.id   AF-A0A0G1DUI1-F1
#
_cell.length_a   1.000
_cell.length_b   1.000
_cell.length_c   1.000
_cell.angle_alpha   90.00
_cell.angle_beta   90.00
_cell.angle_gamma   90.00
#
_symmetry.space_group_name_H-M   'P 1'
#
loop_
_entity.id
_entity.type
_entity.pdbx_description
1 polymer ?
#
loop_
_entity_poly.entity_id
_entity_poly.type
_entity_poly.pdbx_seq_one_letter_code
_entity_poly.pdbx_strand_id
1 'polypeptide(L)'
;MAVSNKRIRRQLSSSANQHHWPWWQLDLANESNALKGRERVLLSRHIINLRPISAGQSAKQIVSSKLDSELDQTAINFISLIKPEAYSLTNFLKRIIIGRPRLRDLSVVFVLEIVTAILDLIWLSFFIFFIRLYEESRLINRSIWFDVINFSRAVYTVLAWPFKFYSRGKIDQPPKVRRNTFVSLQPKIILAQTGVFLALILAVILPLKGIATWQNLNWQGHEAINLAQSGFLGLEQAGSLLAQGDPVLAEAQLSQAKDYFSQAQVIVDEVDHNLAGLLNQLPIVGDKLTAAKLILSASQEITMAASIVARTLTNLDQISSEAAFSFGPSLHALNLAAADLKPHLAAATKYLSLVDATDLPSSYQASLTLVREQLNELESNLTAVLSLPQLLGQLLNTPEPKTYAILFQNTTELRPTGGFAGSLALIEVSMGEIRSVNIPGGGPYDYQGSLARVIRPPEPLRLVRETWQLQDANWFYDFPSSAQKIMWFLKESGGPTTDGVAALNSDVVVDLLRITGPIELPQYGKVLTADNFLRETQAAVEIEYDREQNRPKQFIADLAPLLFAKLLELKGDDLINLSALINTSLLNKGLQFYSTNPLVQEQFEEFGWAGQIQSTAADYLAIVRTNIGGGKTDGVIREQVRHQVEISPTGELIVHLTIKRTHTGDERDTFEGRRNVSYLRFYVPAGSTLLATQGFTPPLSSYYRQVPTSAETDADLAALERELKIDTSSNTRVTTEFAKTVFANWLSVAPGETKSAEITYRLPFRLSAGATWQDLRRYSILFQRQSGVKPIDFISEISWPEDFRLRWQETSQPPVISDHSLEMHSDWQTDEYYGIILEKK
;
A
#
# COMPACT_ATOMS: atom_id res chain seq x y z
N MET A 1 30.86 58.47 27.93
CA MET A 1 30.15 59.76 28.15
C MET A 1 28.74 59.65 27.62
N ALA A 2 27.76 59.89 28.49
CA ALA A 2 26.37 60.36 28.30
C ALA A 2 25.50 59.86 27.12
N VAL A 3 24.57 58.95 27.46
CA VAL A 3 23.10 58.98 27.29
C VAL A 3 22.47 60.12 26.48
N SER A 4 21.55 59.79 25.55
CA SER A 4 20.26 60.52 25.39
C SER A 4 19.27 59.79 24.48
N ASN A 5 18.25 59.21 25.11
CA ASN A 5 16.95 58.84 24.54
C ASN A 5 16.18 60.05 23.99
N LYS A 6 15.38 59.86 22.92
CA LYS A 6 14.09 60.57 22.75
C LYS A 6 13.11 59.78 21.87
N ARG A 7 12.04 59.30 22.51
CA ARG A 7 10.77 58.85 21.89
C ARG A 7 9.92 60.05 21.50
N ILE A 8 9.23 59.97 20.36
CA ILE A 8 7.98 60.71 20.09
C ILE A 8 6.94 59.73 19.52
N ARG A 9 5.69 59.89 19.98
CA ARG A 9 4.49 59.08 19.73
C ARG A 9 3.57 59.75 18.69
N ARG A 10 2.91 58.89 17.88
CA ARG A 10 1.50 58.88 17.40
C ARG A 10 0.95 59.98 16.46
N GLN A 11 0.43 59.55 15.30
CA GLN A 11 -0.99 59.57 14.82
C GLN A 11 -1.01 59.03 13.37
N LEU A 12 -1.58 57.85 13.03
CA LEU A 12 -2.98 57.45 12.82
C LEU A 12 -3.77 58.17 11.70
N SER A 13 -3.93 57.47 10.56
CA SER A 13 -5.14 57.40 9.71
C SER A 13 -5.13 56.07 8.95
N SER A 14 -5.84 55.04 9.44
CA SER A 14 -7.15 54.54 8.93
C SER A 14 -7.08 54.01 7.49
N SER A 15 -7.04 52.68 7.29
CA SER A 15 -8.20 51.76 7.15
C SER A 15 -8.33 51.37 5.66
N ALA A 16 -8.50 50.12 5.24
CA ALA A 16 -9.00 48.94 5.93
C ALA A 16 -8.58 47.66 5.18
N ASN A 17 -8.47 46.56 5.94
CA ASN A 17 -9.03 45.22 5.68
C ASN A 17 -8.59 44.45 4.42
N GLN A 18 -8.21 43.17 4.42
CA GLN A 18 -8.33 41.99 5.30
C GLN A 18 -7.52 40.88 4.58
N HIS A 19 -6.96 39.78 5.12
CA HIS A 19 -6.92 39.15 6.43
C HIS A 19 -5.66 38.26 6.50
N HIS A 20 -4.95 38.38 7.63
CA HIS A 20 -3.95 37.50 8.25
C HIS A 20 -4.62 36.21 8.80
N TRP A 21 -4.01 35.08 9.22
CA TRP A 21 -2.65 34.54 9.38
C TRP A 21 -2.80 33.09 9.92
N PRO A 22 -1.78 32.22 9.84
CA PRO A 22 -1.70 30.96 10.59
C PRO A 22 -0.95 31.14 11.93
N TRP A 23 -1.29 30.39 12.98
CA TRP A 23 -0.39 30.18 14.13
C TRP A 23 -0.72 28.92 14.91
N TRP A 24 0.33 28.15 15.21
CA TRP A 24 0.46 27.22 16.33
C TRP A 24 1.82 27.51 16.96
N GLN A 25 1.82 27.96 18.21
CA GLN A 25 2.96 27.93 19.12
C GLN A 25 2.41 27.98 20.55
N LEU A 26 2.67 26.92 21.30
CA LEU A 26 2.32 26.73 22.70
C LEU A 26 3.61 26.90 23.50
N ASP A 27 3.56 27.82 24.47
CA ASP A 27 4.62 28.07 25.44
C ASP A 27 4.10 27.66 26.83
N LEU A 28 4.93 26.94 27.59
CA LEU A 28 4.61 26.39 28.91
C LEU A 28 5.18 27.28 30.01
N ALA A 29 4.35 27.78 30.92
CA ALA A 29 4.81 28.24 32.23
C ALA A 29 3.72 28.13 33.33
N ASN A 30 4.18 27.68 34.49
CA ASN A 30 3.51 27.41 35.77
C ASN A 30 2.55 28.49 36.31
N GLU A 31 1.50 28.09 37.04
CA GLU A 31 1.40 28.29 38.50
C GLU A 31 0.08 27.75 39.12
N SER A 32 0.16 27.54 40.43
CA SER A 32 -0.63 26.69 41.33
C SER A 32 -1.85 27.34 42.01
N ASN A 33 -2.74 26.45 42.52
CA ASN A 33 -3.60 26.56 43.72
C ASN A 33 -5.04 27.16 43.66
N ALA A 34 -5.99 26.21 43.72
CA ALA A 34 -6.99 26.01 44.80
C ALA A 34 -8.29 26.87 44.90
N LEU A 35 -9.39 26.16 44.62
CA LEU A 35 -10.68 26.04 45.35
C LEU A 35 -11.92 26.89 44.97
N LYS A 36 -12.96 26.09 44.60
CA LYS A 36 -14.40 26.19 44.88
C LYS A 36 -15.28 27.15 44.06
N GLY A 37 -16.16 26.56 43.25
CA GLY A 37 -17.42 27.18 42.82
C GLY A 37 -17.99 26.52 41.56
N ARG A 38 -19.10 25.78 41.70
CA ARG A 38 -19.78 25.07 40.62
C ARG A 38 -20.44 26.05 39.64
N GLU A 39 -20.27 25.85 38.33
CA GLU A 39 -21.34 25.95 37.34
C GLU A 39 -21.00 25.16 36.07
N ARG A 40 -22.06 24.64 35.43
CA ARG A 40 -22.07 23.55 34.45
C ARG A 40 -21.64 23.99 33.06
N VAL A 41 -20.83 23.17 32.37
CA VAL A 41 -20.84 23.10 30.89
C VAL A 41 -20.86 21.63 30.47
N LEU A 42 -21.81 21.34 29.58
CA LEU A 42 -22.07 20.08 28.89
C LEU A 42 -20.94 19.73 27.91
N LEU A 43 -20.39 18.52 27.98
CA LEU A 43 -19.80 17.83 26.82
C LEU A 43 -20.05 16.31 26.93
N SER A 44 -20.52 15.74 25.83
CA SER A 44 -20.85 14.33 25.56
C SER A 44 -19.58 13.45 25.57
N ARG A 45 -19.44 12.36 26.35
CA ARG A 45 -20.06 11.01 26.28
C ARG A 45 -19.79 10.32 24.91
N HIS A 46 -19.04 9.22 24.74
CA HIS A 46 -18.52 8.18 25.66
C HIS A 46 -17.28 7.48 25.08
N ILE A 47 -16.28 7.20 25.91
CA ILE A 47 -15.53 5.94 25.94
C ILE A 47 -15.52 5.51 27.42
N ILE A 48 -15.50 4.20 27.67
CA ILE A 48 -14.70 3.51 28.72
C ILE A 48 -15.48 2.48 29.57
N ASN A 49 -14.97 1.25 29.44
CA ASN A 49 -14.77 0.16 30.39
C ASN A 49 -15.91 -0.74 30.91
N LEU A 50 -15.71 -2.00 30.52
CA LEU A 50 -15.87 -3.22 31.32
C LEU A 50 -14.95 -3.24 32.55
N ARG A 51 -15.49 -3.58 33.72
CA ARG A 51 -14.83 -4.35 34.80
C ARG A 51 -15.89 -4.77 35.87
N PRO A 52 -15.58 -5.74 36.76
CA PRO A 52 -16.30 -7.02 36.87
C PRO A 52 -17.25 -7.10 38.06
N ILE A 53 -18.21 -8.04 38.01
CA ILE A 53 -19.09 -8.35 39.15
C ILE A 53 -18.60 -9.63 39.84
N SER A 54 -18.19 -9.48 41.09
CA SER A 54 -18.05 -10.55 42.08
C SER A 54 -19.37 -10.77 42.83
N ALA A 55 -19.59 -12.02 43.25
CA ALA A 55 -20.78 -12.55 43.90
C ALA A 55 -21.13 -11.93 45.28
N GLY A 56 -22.42 -11.97 45.65
CA GLY A 56 -22.86 -11.79 47.04
C GLY A 56 -24.36 -11.48 47.30
N GLN A 57 -25.17 -12.55 47.43
CA GLN A 57 -26.37 -12.72 48.28
C GLN A 57 -27.74 -12.03 48.02
N SER A 58 -28.71 -12.93 47.75
CA SER A 58 -30.16 -13.03 48.04
C SER A 58 -30.98 -11.85 48.62
N ALA A 59 -32.20 -11.66 48.07
CA ALA A 59 -33.46 -11.81 48.82
C ALA A 59 -34.67 -11.88 47.87
N LYS A 60 -35.56 -12.85 48.13
CA LYS A 60 -36.88 -13.07 47.53
C LYS A 60 -37.90 -12.06 48.06
N GLN A 61 -38.93 -11.80 47.24
CA GLN A 61 -40.28 -11.26 47.51
C GLN A 61 -40.47 -9.73 47.59
N ILE A 62 -41.20 -9.20 46.60
CA ILE A 62 -42.55 -8.58 46.67
C ILE A 62 -42.90 -8.18 45.21
N VAL A 63 -43.59 -9.04 44.45
CA VAL A 63 -45.04 -8.98 44.16
C VAL A 63 -45.45 -7.75 43.33
N SER A 64 -45.75 -8.04 42.06
CA SER A 64 -46.79 -7.47 41.19
C SER A 64 -47.37 -6.10 41.57
N SER A 65 -47.15 -5.11 40.72
CA SER A 65 -48.19 -4.21 40.18
C SER A 65 -47.53 -3.15 39.31
N LYS A 66 -48.21 -2.74 38.23
CA LYS A 66 -47.82 -1.71 37.24
C LYS A 66 -46.95 -2.13 36.07
N LEU A 67 -47.46 -3.03 35.23
CA LEU A 67 -47.23 -2.91 33.79
C LEU A 67 -48.43 -3.41 32.95
N ASP A 68 -49.64 -3.18 33.46
CA ASP A 68 -50.90 -3.31 32.73
C ASP A 68 -51.62 -1.95 32.74
N SER A 69 -51.20 -1.05 31.85
CA SER A 69 -52.03 0.04 31.32
C SER A 69 -51.24 0.80 30.26
N GLU A 70 -51.83 0.94 29.07
CA GLU A 70 -51.41 1.82 27.95
C GLU A 70 -50.66 1.19 26.76
N LEU A 71 -51.09 0.03 26.27
CA LEU A 71 -51.00 -0.29 24.84
C LEU A 71 -52.30 -0.97 24.36
N ASP A 72 -53.41 -0.28 24.58
CA ASP A 72 -54.72 -0.62 24.05
C ASP A 72 -55.24 0.59 23.27
N GLN A 73 -55.09 0.57 21.93
CA GLN A 73 -55.96 1.29 20.97
C GLN A 73 -55.51 1.07 19.51
N THR A 74 -55.91 -0.06 18.94
CA THR A 74 -56.54 -0.21 17.59
C THR A 74 -56.60 -1.69 17.20
N ALA A 75 -57.28 -2.50 18.02
CA ALA A 75 -57.79 -3.80 17.59
C ALA A 75 -59.26 -3.61 17.16
N ILE A 76 -59.50 -3.69 15.86
CA ILE A 76 -60.85 -3.89 15.34
C ILE A 76 -61.35 -5.23 15.89
N ASN A 77 -62.40 -5.17 16.71
CA ASN A 77 -63.13 -6.28 17.28
C ASN A 77 -63.53 -7.31 16.20
N PHE A 78 -62.93 -8.50 16.22
CA PHE A 78 -63.43 -9.67 15.48
C PHE A 78 -64.10 -10.72 16.40
N ILE A 79 -64.23 -10.45 17.70
CA ILE A 79 -64.86 -11.34 18.68
C ILE A 79 -66.40 -11.26 18.65
N SER A 80 -67.01 -10.34 17.90
CA SER A 80 -68.49 -10.23 17.84
C SER A 80 -69.18 -11.19 16.83
N LEU A 81 -68.47 -12.15 16.23
CA LEU A 81 -69.03 -13.02 15.17
C LEU A 81 -69.15 -14.51 15.52
N ILE A 82 -68.96 -14.91 16.78
CA ILE A 82 -69.19 -16.29 17.21
C ILE A 82 -70.26 -16.30 18.30
N LYS A 83 -71.53 -16.48 17.90
CA LYS A 83 -72.58 -16.95 18.82
C LYS A 83 -72.31 -18.44 19.14
N PRO A 84 -72.11 -18.83 20.40
CA PRO A 84 -71.90 -20.22 20.78
C PRO A 84 -73.26 -20.91 20.93
N GLU A 85 -73.95 -21.13 19.82
CA GLU A 85 -75.02 -22.13 19.78
C GLU A 85 -74.61 -23.23 18.81
N ALA A 86 -74.58 -24.45 19.34
CA ALA A 86 -74.32 -25.72 18.68
C ALA A 86 -72.84 -26.10 18.42
N TYR A 87 -72.15 -26.58 19.45
CA TYR A 87 -71.15 -27.65 19.25
C TYR A 87 -71.31 -28.78 20.27
N SER A 88 -71.26 -30.01 19.75
CA SER A 88 -71.76 -31.28 20.29
C SER A 88 -71.03 -31.82 21.53
N LEU A 89 -69.97 -31.17 21.97
CA LEU A 89 -69.11 -31.67 23.05
C LEU A 89 -69.81 -31.64 24.43
N THR A 90 -70.67 -30.65 24.68
CA THR A 90 -71.47 -30.56 25.91
C THR A 90 -72.57 -31.62 25.99
N ASN A 91 -73.12 -32.05 24.85
CA ASN A 91 -74.08 -33.17 24.79
C ASN A 91 -73.38 -34.53 24.89
N PHE A 92 -72.16 -34.65 24.38
CA PHE A 92 -71.31 -35.85 24.51
C PHE A 92 -70.94 -36.13 25.97
N LEU A 93 -70.47 -35.11 26.70
CA LEU A 93 -70.13 -35.24 28.13
C LEU A 93 -71.35 -35.52 29.01
N LYS A 94 -72.53 -34.93 28.70
CA LYS A 94 -73.78 -35.23 29.41
C LYS A 94 -74.27 -36.68 29.21
N ARG A 95 -74.03 -37.30 28.04
CA ARG A 95 -74.42 -38.69 27.77
C ARG A 95 -73.52 -39.71 28.46
N ILE A 96 -72.22 -39.45 28.56
CA ILE A 96 -71.26 -40.34 29.24
C ILE A 96 -71.47 -40.35 30.76
N ILE A 97 -71.85 -39.21 31.35
CA ILE A 97 -72.03 -39.08 32.80
C ILE A 97 -73.34 -39.74 33.30
N ILE A 98 -74.35 -39.94 32.45
CA ILE A 98 -75.68 -40.41 32.87
C ILE A 98 -76.04 -41.84 32.40
N GLY A 99 -75.29 -42.48 31.49
CA GLY A 99 -75.60 -43.84 31.04
C GLY A 99 -74.38 -44.72 30.82
N ARG A 100 -74.21 -45.77 31.63
CA ARG A 100 -73.25 -46.85 31.37
C ARG A 100 -73.69 -47.63 30.11
N PRO A 101 -72.96 -47.60 28.98
CA PRO A 101 -73.32 -48.42 27.84
C PRO A 101 -72.78 -49.83 28.05
N ARG A 102 -73.59 -50.84 27.70
CA ARG A 102 -73.11 -52.23 27.62
C ARG A 102 -72.33 -52.39 26.31
N LEU A 103 -71.21 -53.11 26.35
CA LEU A 103 -70.24 -53.35 25.26
C LEU A 103 -70.78 -53.99 23.96
N ARG A 104 -72.09 -54.19 23.81
CA ARG A 104 -72.71 -54.81 22.62
C ARG A 104 -73.48 -53.85 21.70
N ASP A 105 -73.61 -52.57 22.05
CA ASP A 105 -74.34 -51.56 21.24
C ASP A 105 -73.45 -50.45 20.65
N LEU A 106 -72.15 -50.69 20.47
CA LEU A 106 -71.24 -49.78 19.78
C LEU A 106 -71.59 -49.74 18.27
N SER A 107 -72.54 -48.90 17.92
CA SER A 107 -72.87 -48.62 16.52
C SER A 107 -71.69 -47.94 15.82
N VAL A 108 -71.52 -48.21 14.52
CA VAL A 108 -70.52 -47.57 13.65
C VAL A 108 -70.58 -46.03 13.75
N VAL A 109 -71.74 -45.47 14.11
CA VAL A 109 -71.98 -44.05 14.38
C VAL A 109 -71.19 -43.54 15.59
N PHE A 110 -71.07 -44.33 16.67
CA PHE A 110 -70.32 -43.93 17.86
C PHE A 110 -68.80 -43.92 17.62
N VAL A 111 -68.29 -44.86 16.82
CA VAL A 111 -66.88 -44.86 16.39
C VAL A 111 -66.61 -43.70 15.42
N LEU A 112 -67.54 -43.41 14.51
CA LEU A 112 -67.45 -42.25 13.61
C LEU A 112 -67.48 -40.91 14.36
N GLU A 113 -68.31 -40.76 15.40
CA GLU A 113 -68.37 -39.56 16.24
C GLU A 113 -67.10 -39.37 17.08
N ILE A 114 -66.46 -40.46 17.54
CA ILE A 114 -65.17 -40.41 18.21
C ILE A 114 -64.06 -40.06 17.22
N VAL A 115 -64.08 -40.63 16.03
CA VAL A 115 -63.09 -40.33 14.98
C VAL A 115 -63.22 -38.89 14.49
N THR A 116 -64.44 -38.35 14.30
CA THR A 116 -64.62 -36.94 13.96
C THR A 116 -64.24 -36.01 15.12
N ALA A 117 -64.54 -36.35 16.37
CA ALA A 117 -64.09 -35.58 17.52
C ALA A 117 -62.57 -35.57 17.70
N ILE A 118 -61.89 -36.69 17.41
CA ILE A 118 -60.42 -36.79 17.42
C ILE A 118 -59.82 -36.02 16.24
N LEU A 119 -60.42 -36.09 15.06
CA LEU A 119 -59.99 -35.32 13.89
C LEU A 119 -60.17 -33.82 14.10
N ASP A 120 -61.26 -33.38 14.75
CA ASP A 120 -61.50 -31.99 15.12
C ASP A 120 -60.50 -31.51 16.19
N LEU A 121 -60.12 -32.36 17.15
CA LEU A 121 -59.10 -32.05 18.16
C LEU A 121 -57.69 -31.94 17.57
N ILE A 122 -57.35 -32.83 16.63
CA ILE A 122 -56.08 -32.79 15.90
C ILE A 122 -56.04 -31.53 15.01
N TRP A 123 -57.16 -31.20 14.35
CA TRP A 123 -57.28 -29.99 13.53
C TRP A 123 -57.19 -28.70 14.35
N LEU A 124 -57.81 -28.66 15.53
CA LEU A 124 -57.72 -27.50 16.44
C LEU A 124 -56.29 -27.30 16.95
N SER A 125 -55.58 -28.41 17.23
CA SER A 125 -54.17 -28.38 17.65
C SER A 125 -53.24 -27.91 16.52
N PHE A 126 -53.51 -28.35 15.28
CA PHE A 126 -52.82 -27.87 14.08
C PHE A 126 -53.10 -26.37 13.85
N PHE A 127 -54.36 -25.94 13.99
CA PHE A 127 -54.76 -24.55 13.79
C PHE A 127 -54.14 -23.60 14.82
N ILE A 128 -54.04 -24.01 16.10
CA ILE A 128 -53.36 -23.26 17.16
C ILE A 128 -51.84 -23.19 16.94
N PHE A 129 -51.23 -24.29 16.47
CA PHE A 129 -49.81 -24.32 16.11
C PHE A 129 -49.51 -23.34 14.95
N PHE A 130 -50.36 -23.31 13.93
CA PHE A 130 -50.22 -22.40 12.78
C PHE A 130 -50.55 -20.93 13.10
N ILE A 131 -51.42 -20.64 14.06
CA ILE A 131 -51.63 -19.27 14.57
C ILE A 131 -50.41 -18.77 15.34
N ARG A 132 -49.77 -19.61 16.16
CA ARG A 132 -48.49 -19.25 16.80
C ARG A 132 -47.37 -19.06 15.79
N LEU A 133 -47.33 -19.88 14.74
CA LEU A 133 -46.40 -19.73 13.61
C LEU A 133 -46.67 -18.44 12.80
N TYR A 134 -47.92 -18.00 12.70
CA TYR A 134 -48.35 -16.74 12.08
C TYR A 134 -47.92 -15.50 12.90
N GLU A 135 -47.96 -15.59 14.23
CA GLU A 135 -47.47 -14.51 15.10
C GLU A 135 -45.95 -14.33 15.02
N GLU A 136 -45.19 -15.42 14.82
CA GLU A 136 -43.72 -15.38 14.71
C GLU A 136 -43.19 -15.06 13.30
N SER A 137 -43.96 -15.31 12.23
CA SER A 137 -43.49 -15.17 10.83
C SER A 137 -43.88 -13.85 10.14
N ARG A 138 -44.00 -12.75 10.90
CA ARG A 138 -44.52 -11.44 10.47
C ARG A 138 -43.81 -10.75 9.29
N LEU A 139 -42.84 -11.39 8.62
CA LEU A 139 -42.05 -10.81 7.54
C LEU A 139 -42.05 -11.57 6.19
N ILE A 140 -42.77 -12.68 6.00
CA ILE A 140 -42.62 -13.46 4.75
C ILE A 140 -43.96 -13.70 4.01
N ASN A 141 -44.08 -12.96 2.90
CA ASN A 141 -44.89 -13.08 1.68
C ASN A 141 -46.29 -13.73 1.71
N ARG A 142 -47.31 -12.93 1.35
CA ARG A 142 -48.75 -13.29 1.27
C ARG A 142 -49.11 -14.38 0.26
N SER A 143 -48.28 -14.69 -0.75
CA SER A 143 -48.66 -15.65 -1.80
C SER A 143 -48.60 -17.11 -1.35
N ILE A 144 -47.62 -17.47 -0.51
CA ILE A 144 -47.43 -18.84 -0.01
C ILE A 144 -48.66 -19.29 0.82
N TRP A 145 -49.29 -18.36 1.54
CA TRP A 145 -50.48 -18.63 2.35
C TRP A 145 -51.76 -18.85 1.54
N PHE A 146 -51.87 -18.22 0.36
CA PHE A 146 -53.00 -18.45 -0.54
C PHE A 146 -52.96 -19.88 -1.10
N ASP A 147 -51.76 -20.38 -1.43
CA ASP A 147 -51.55 -21.73 -1.93
C ASP A 147 -51.77 -22.79 -0.83
N VAL A 148 -51.34 -22.53 0.41
CA VAL A 148 -51.59 -23.42 1.56
C VAL A 148 -53.09 -23.55 1.87
N ILE A 149 -53.86 -22.45 1.82
CA ILE A 149 -55.32 -22.49 2.06
C ILE A 149 -56.04 -23.26 0.95
N ASN A 150 -55.64 -23.05 -0.31
CA ASN A 150 -56.25 -23.76 -1.44
C ASN A 150 -55.90 -25.25 -1.45
N PHE A 151 -54.66 -25.61 -1.10
CA PHE A 151 -54.23 -26.99 -0.92
C PHE A 151 -55.02 -27.67 0.22
N SER A 152 -55.19 -26.98 1.36
CA SER A 152 -55.95 -27.49 2.51
C SER A 152 -57.42 -27.73 2.17
N ARG A 153 -58.05 -26.83 1.40
CA ARG A 153 -59.41 -27.01 0.87
C ARG A 153 -59.48 -28.22 -0.06
N ALA A 154 -58.56 -28.34 -1.02
CA ALA A 154 -58.54 -29.46 -1.95
C ALA A 154 -58.43 -30.81 -1.23
N VAL A 155 -57.53 -30.90 -0.24
CA VAL A 155 -57.34 -32.10 0.59
C VAL A 155 -58.60 -32.42 1.41
N TYR A 156 -59.25 -31.43 2.04
CA TYR A 156 -60.51 -31.65 2.76
C TYR A 156 -61.63 -32.16 1.83
N THR A 157 -61.74 -31.59 0.63
CA THR A 157 -62.78 -31.99 -0.32
C THR A 157 -62.59 -33.43 -0.82
N VAL A 158 -61.34 -33.86 -1.01
CA VAL A 158 -61.00 -35.24 -1.41
C VAL A 158 -61.24 -36.22 -0.27
N LEU A 159 -60.89 -35.85 0.97
CA LEU A 159 -61.08 -36.71 2.16
C LEU A 159 -62.55 -36.81 2.60
N ALA A 160 -63.37 -35.80 2.36
CA ALA A 160 -64.81 -35.81 2.68
C ALA A 160 -65.68 -36.48 1.60
N TRP A 161 -65.12 -36.75 0.41
CA TRP A 161 -65.83 -37.33 -0.73
C TRP A 161 -66.50 -38.70 -0.47
N PRO A 162 -65.89 -39.64 0.28
CA PRO A 162 -66.50 -40.94 0.57
C PRO A 162 -67.74 -40.85 1.49
N PHE A 163 -67.87 -39.77 2.26
CA PHE A 163 -68.86 -39.64 3.33
C PHE A 163 -70.13 -38.90 2.90
N LYS A 164 -70.18 -38.32 1.70
CA LYS A 164 -71.37 -37.61 1.19
C LYS A 164 -72.51 -38.52 0.71
N PHE A 165 -72.30 -39.82 0.55
CA PHE A 165 -73.28 -40.73 -0.09
C PHE A 165 -74.16 -41.56 0.86
N TYR A 166 -73.98 -41.48 2.19
CA TYR A 166 -74.76 -42.29 3.15
C TYR A 166 -75.62 -41.42 4.07
N SER A 167 -76.65 -40.77 3.52
CA SER A 167 -77.74 -40.18 4.32
C SER A 167 -78.95 -39.87 3.43
N ARG A 168 -79.80 -40.88 3.17
CA ARG A 168 -81.25 -40.76 2.92
C ARG A 168 -81.86 -42.12 2.57
N GLY A 169 -82.78 -42.62 3.40
CA GLY A 169 -83.67 -43.73 3.06
C GLY A 169 -84.22 -44.48 4.28
N LYS A 170 -85.49 -44.23 4.63
CA LYS A 170 -86.27 -44.85 5.72
C LYS A 170 -86.37 -46.38 5.57
N ILE A 171 -86.34 -47.10 6.69
CA ILE A 171 -86.63 -48.55 6.76
C ILE A 171 -87.80 -48.74 7.74
N ASP A 172 -88.96 -49.16 7.22
CA ASP A 172 -90.05 -49.79 7.95
C ASP A 172 -90.01 -51.31 7.70
N GLN A 173 -90.18 -52.07 8.79
CA GLN A 173 -90.41 -53.53 8.92
C GLN A 173 -89.31 -54.54 8.50
N PRO A 174 -89.13 -55.65 9.25
CA PRO A 174 -88.17 -56.69 8.91
C PRO A 174 -88.81 -57.84 8.11
N PRO A 175 -88.04 -58.48 7.21
CA PRO A 175 -88.10 -59.94 7.17
C PRO A 175 -86.73 -60.63 7.08
N LYS A 176 -86.82 -61.95 7.27
CA LYS A 176 -85.82 -62.96 7.57
C LYS A 176 -84.79 -63.25 6.46
N VAL A 177 -83.54 -63.49 6.90
CA VAL A 177 -82.51 -64.46 6.46
C VAL A 177 -82.40 -64.81 4.96
N ARG A 178 -81.25 -64.52 4.32
CA ARG A 178 -80.54 -65.46 3.40
C ARG A 178 -79.07 -65.06 3.09
N ARG A 179 -78.31 -66.09 2.71
CA ARG A 179 -76.85 -66.29 2.58
C ARG A 179 -76.05 -65.36 1.63
N ASN A 180 -74.76 -65.21 1.97
CA ASN A 180 -73.55 -64.99 1.16
C ASN A 180 -73.67 -64.30 -0.21
N THR A 181 -73.05 -63.12 -0.31
CA THR A 181 -72.37 -62.64 -1.53
C THR A 181 -71.03 -62.00 -1.14
N PHE A 182 -69.93 -62.53 -1.69
CA PHE A 182 -68.61 -61.91 -1.64
C PHE A 182 -68.66 -60.62 -2.45
N VAL A 183 -68.40 -59.47 -1.82
CA VAL A 183 -68.16 -58.22 -2.54
C VAL A 183 -66.72 -58.28 -3.07
N SER A 184 -66.55 -58.44 -4.38
CA SER A 184 -65.24 -58.29 -5.03
C SER A 184 -64.83 -56.82 -4.98
N LEU A 185 -63.85 -56.50 -4.13
CA LEU A 185 -63.18 -55.21 -4.15
C LEU A 185 -62.43 -55.08 -5.48
N GLN A 186 -62.83 -54.11 -6.31
CA GLN A 186 -62.20 -53.90 -7.61
C GLN A 186 -60.73 -53.46 -7.43
N PRO A 187 -59.73 -54.16 -7.99
CA PRO A 187 -58.30 -53.89 -7.77
C PRO A 187 -57.87 -52.48 -8.20
N LYS A 188 -58.60 -51.85 -9.15
CA LYS A 188 -58.36 -50.45 -9.58
C LYS A 188 -58.62 -49.44 -8.47
N ILE A 189 -59.57 -49.69 -7.57
CA ILE A 189 -59.92 -48.78 -6.46
C ILE A 189 -58.85 -48.88 -5.37
N ILE A 190 -58.35 -50.08 -5.08
CA ILE A 190 -57.26 -50.29 -4.10
C ILE A 190 -55.95 -49.68 -4.61
N LEU A 191 -55.62 -49.82 -5.90
CA LEU A 191 -54.46 -49.17 -6.54
C LEU A 191 -54.57 -47.64 -6.54
N ALA A 192 -55.76 -47.08 -6.80
CA ALA A 192 -55.98 -45.63 -6.72
C ALA A 192 -55.92 -45.12 -5.28
N GLN A 193 -56.46 -45.86 -4.30
CA GLN A 193 -56.42 -45.50 -2.88
C GLN A 193 -55.01 -45.61 -2.30
N THR A 194 -54.24 -46.64 -2.67
CA THR A 194 -52.83 -46.76 -2.27
C THR A 194 -51.95 -45.73 -2.95
N GLY A 195 -52.20 -45.39 -4.22
CA GLY A 195 -51.53 -44.29 -4.92
C GLY A 195 -51.80 -42.92 -4.30
N VAL A 196 -53.06 -42.61 -3.96
CA VAL A 196 -53.46 -41.37 -3.26
C VAL A 196 -52.91 -41.33 -1.83
N PHE A 197 -52.89 -42.46 -1.13
CA PHE A 197 -52.31 -42.57 0.20
C PHE A 197 -50.78 -42.37 0.19
N LEU A 198 -50.07 -42.98 -0.76
CA LEU A 198 -48.63 -42.74 -0.96
C LEU A 198 -48.33 -41.30 -1.38
N ALA A 199 -49.16 -40.71 -2.24
CA ALA A 199 -49.05 -39.30 -2.62
C ALA A 199 -49.30 -38.35 -1.45
N LEU A 200 -50.27 -38.65 -0.58
CA LEU A 200 -50.54 -37.89 0.66
C LEU A 200 -49.41 -38.05 1.69
N ILE A 201 -48.86 -39.25 1.83
CA ILE A 201 -47.68 -39.50 2.67
C ILE A 201 -46.47 -38.72 2.15
N LEU A 202 -46.20 -38.77 0.84
CA LEU A 202 -45.13 -37.96 0.24
C LEU A 202 -45.40 -36.46 0.39
N ALA A 203 -46.63 -36.00 0.21
CA ALA A 203 -47.02 -34.60 0.37
C ALA A 203 -46.96 -34.09 1.83
N VAL A 204 -46.89 -34.96 2.83
CA VAL A 204 -46.73 -34.60 4.25
C VAL A 204 -45.29 -34.81 4.72
N ILE A 205 -44.65 -35.90 4.30
CA ILE A 205 -43.26 -36.22 4.68
C ILE A 205 -42.26 -35.31 3.96
N LEU A 206 -42.47 -34.97 2.69
CA LEU A 206 -41.53 -34.11 1.95
C LEU A 206 -41.47 -32.68 2.50
N PRO A 207 -42.59 -32.03 2.88
CA PRO A 207 -42.52 -30.73 3.55
C PRO A 207 -41.96 -30.81 4.96
N LEU A 208 -42.25 -31.86 5.74
CA LEU A 208 -41.69 -32.01 7.09
C LEU A 208 -40.19 -32.30 7.07
N LYS A 209 -39.73 -33.19 6.17
CA LYS A 209 -38.30 -33.37 5.88
C LYS A 209 -37.70 -32.08 5.34
N GLY A 210 -38.39 -31.37 4.45
CA GLY A 210 -37.99 -30.10 3.88
C GLY A 210 -37.84 -28.97 4.91
N ILE A 211 -38.75 -28.89 5.89
CA ILE A 211 -38.70 -27.93 7.00
C ILE A 211 -37.59 -28.34 7.99
N ALA A 212 -37.45 -29.63 8.31
CA ALA A 212 -36.38 -30.10 9.18
C ALA A 212 -35.00 -29.91 8.53
N THR A 213 -34.85 -30.20 7.23
CA THR A 213 -33.62 -29.90 6.48
C THR A 213 -33.43 -28.40 6.37
N TRP A 214 -34.46 -27.59 6.10
CA TRP A 214 -34.34 -26.13 6.04
C TRP A 214 -33.95 -25.51 7.38
N GLN A 215 -34.53 -25.94 8.49
CA GLN A 215 -34.16 -25.47 9.84
C GLN A 215 -32.74 -25.91 10.20
N ASN A 216 -32.35 -27.14 9.87
CA ASN A 216 -30.98 -27.62 10.09
C ASN A 216 -29.98 -26.86 9.20
N LEU A 217 -30.32 -26.60 7.94
CA LEU A 217 -29.52 -25.82 6.98
C LEU A 217 -29.37 -24.35 7.41
N ASN A 218 -30.43 -23.75 7.95
CA ASN A 218 -30.37 -22.37 8.43
C ASN A 218 -29.52 -22.28 9.70
N TRP A 219 -29.59 -23.28 10.59
CA TRP A 219 -28.74 -23.36 11.79
C TRP A 219 -27.27 -23.62 11.43
N GLN A 220 -26.98 -24.63 10.61
CA GLN A 220 -25.63 -24.93 10.10
C GLN A 220 -25.06 -23.76 9.29
N GLY A 221 -25.89 -23.08 8.49
CA GLY A 221 -25.49 -21.88 7.75
C GLY A 221 -25.12 -20.71 8.66
N HIS A 222 -25.88 -20.47 9.73
CA HIS A 222 -25.54 -19.45 10.71
C HIS A 222 -24.27 -19.80 11.50
N GLU A 223 -24.06 -21.07 11.83
CA GLU A 223 -22.83 -21.53 12.49
C GLU A 223 -21.60 -21.34 11.59
N ALA A 224 -21.68 -21.77 10.32
CA ALA A 224 -20.61 -21.56 9.34
C ALA A 224 -20.29 -20.07 9.15
N ILE A 225 -21.31 -19.20 9.10
CA ILE A 225 -21.11 -17.74 8.99
C ILE A 225 -20.41 -17.18 10.24
N ASN A 226 -20.83 -17.59 11.44
CA ASN A 226 -20.23 -17.12 12.69
C ASN A 226 -18.76 -17.56 12.81
N LEU A 227 -18.45 -18.80 12.41
CA LEU A 227 -17.08 -19.31 12.35
C LEU A 227 -16.27 -18.53 11.32
N ALA A 228 -16.79 -18.31 10.11
CA ALA A 228 -16.11 -17.51 9.09
C ALA A 228 -15.85 -16.08 9.58
N GLN A 229 -16.82 -15.42 10.21
CA GLN A 229 -16.66 -14.08 10.81
C GLN A 229 -15.58 -14.08 11.91
N SER A 230 -15.54 -15.11 12.74
CA SER A 230 -14.51 -15.26 13.78
C SER A 230 -13.13 -15.45 13.16
N GLY A 231 -13.03 -16.21 12.07
CA GLY A 231 -11.81 -16.33 11.27
C GLY A 231 -11.34 -14.99 10.70
N PHE A 232 -12.25 -14.20 10.13
CA PHE A 232 -11.93 -12.87 9.61
C PHE A 232 -11.47 -11.90 10.70
N LEU A 233 -12.12 -11.88 11.86
CA LEU A 233 -11.69 -11.08 13.00
C LEU A 233 -10.30 -11.49 13.48
N GLY A 234 -9.98 -12.79 13.47
CA GLY A 234 -8.65 -13.29 13.78
C GLY A 234 -7.59 -12.81 12.78
N LEU A 235 -7.89 -12.81 11.48
CA LEU A 235 -7.02 -12.24 10.44
C LEU A 235 -6.78 -10.74 10.64
N GLU A 236 -7.83 -9.97 10.91
CA GLU A 236 -7.74 -8.52 11.16
C GLU A 236 -6.86 -8.23 12.38
N GLN A 237 -7.09 -8.95 13.48
CA GLN A 237 -6.28 -8.82 14.69
C GLN A 237 -4.82 -9.21 14.47
N ALA A 238 -4.58 -10.31 13.73
CA ALA A 238 -3.23 -10.71 13.36
C ALA A 238 -2.52 -9.64 12.52
N GLY A 239 -3.21 -9.04 11.55
CA GLY A 239 -2.68 -7.92 10.77
C GLY A 239 -2.29 -6.73 11.65
N SER A 240 -3.14 -6.37 12.61
CA SER A 240 -2.84 -5.32 13.59
C SER A 240 -1.65 -5.67 14.49
N LEU A 241 -1.52 -6.92 14.93
CA LEU A 241 -0.41 -7.38 15.77
C LEU A 241 0.92 -7.40 15.00
N LEU A 242 0.90 -7.84 13.74
CA LEU A 242 2.06 -7.75 12.85
C LEU A 242 2.50 -6.30 12.65
N ALA A 243 1.55 -5.38 12.45
CA ALA A 243 1.84 -3.96 12.33
C ALA A 243 2.44 -3.36 13.63
N GLN A 244 2.08 -3.91 14.79
CA GLN A 244 2.62 -3.52 16.09
C GLN A 244 3.95 -4.21 16.43
N GLY A 245 4.47 -5.08 15.57
CA GLY A 245 5.71 -5.81 15.80
C GLY A 245 5.58 -6.98 16.79
N ASP A 246 4.38 -7.57 16.93
CA ASP A 246 4.16 -8.76 17.77
C ASP A 246 3.79 -9.99 16.90
N PRO A 247 4.79 -10.58 16.20
CA PRO A 247 4.55 -11.70 15.30
C PRO A 247 4.17 -12.99 16.03
N VAL A 248 4.57 -13.14 17.30
CA VAL A 248 4.24 -14.31 18.12
C VAL A 248 2.75 -14.33 18.46
N LEU A 249 2.19 -13.20 18.92
CA LEU A 249 0.75 -13.11 19.15
C LEU A 249 -0.03 -13.18 17.83
N ALA A 250 0.49 -12.60 16.75
CA ALA A 250 -0.14 -12.70 15.43
C ALA A 250 -0.23 -14.16 14.95
N GLU A 251 0.83 -14.95 15.09
CA GLU A 251 0.85 -16.38 14.74
C GLU A 251 -0.22 -17.16 15.52
N ALA A 252 -0.38 -16.88 16.82
CA ALA A 252 -1.43 -17.49 17.63
C ALA A 252 -2.85 -17.15 17.14
N GLN A 253 -3.08 -15.89 16.75
CA GLN A 253 -4.37 -15.46 16.18
C GLN A 253 -4.63 -16.10 14.81
N LEU A 254 -3.62 -16.21 13.96
CA LEU A 254 -3.72 -16.84 12.65
C LEU A 254 -4.00 -18.34 12.75
N SER A 255 -3.41 -19.03 13.74
CA SER A 255 -3.75 -20.43 14.02
C SER A 255 -5.22 -20.59 14.40
N GLN A 256 -5.76 -19.72 15.25
CA GLN A 256 -7.19 -19.76 15.61
C GLN A 256 -8.08 -19.44 14.41
N ALA A 257 -7.71 -18.43 13.60
CA ALA A 257 -8.44 -18.06 12.40
C ALA A 257 -8.53 -19.23 11.40
N LYS A 258 -7.41 -19.94 11.21
CA LYS A 258 -7.35 -21.14 10.38
C LYS A 258 -8.31 -22.23 10.87
N ASP A 259 -8.33 -22.48 12.17
CA ASP A 259 -9.23 -23.48 12.76
C ASP A 259 -10.70 -23.10 12.57
N TYR A 260 -11.05 -21.83 12.71
CA TYR A 260 -12.41 -21.34 12.43
C TYR A 260 -12.80 -21.50 10.96
N PHE A 261 -11.93 -21.14 10.02
CA PHE A 261 -12.20 -21.35 8.59
C PHE A 261 -12.28 -22.83 8.23
N SER A 262 -11.47 -23.69 8.83
CA SER A 262 -11.53 -25.14 8.61
C SER A 262 -12.85 -25.72 9.11
N GLN A 263 -13.33 -25.30 10.28
CA GLN A 263 -14.62 -25.74 10.82
C GLN A 263 -15.79 -25.24 9.97
N ALA A 264 -15.74 -23.97 9.53
CA ALA A 264 -16.74 -23.42 8.62
C ALA A 264 -16.78 -24.21 7.29
N GLN A 265 -15.61 -24.57 6.75
CA GLN A 265 -15.49 -25.36 5.52
C GLN A 265 -16.12 -26.75 5.67
N VAL A 266 -15.86 -27.45 6.78
CA VAL A 266 -16.46 -28.77 7.06
C VAL A 266 -17.99 -28.68 7.07
N ILE A 267 -18.56 -27.68 7.75
CA ILE A 267 -20.02 -27.49 7.80
C ILE A 267 -20.58 -27.22 6.40
N VAL A 268 -19.92 -26.36 5.62
CA VAL A 268 -20.33 -26.05 4.24
C VAL A 268 -20.24 -27.26 3.32
N ASP A 269 -19.22 -28.11 3.49
CA ASP A 269 -19.07 -29.35 2.73
C ASP A 269 -20.11 -30.42 3.11
N GLU A 270 -20.44 -30.54 4.40
CA GLU A 270 -21.54 -31.41 4.85
C GLU A 270 -22.88 -30.94 4.27
N VAL A 271 -23.14 -29.63 4.27
CA VAL A 271 -24.34 -29.05 3.67
C VAL A 271 -24.41 -29.37 2.17
N ASP A 272 -23.31 -29.23 1.44
CA ASP A 272 -23.22 -29.56 0.02
C ASP A 272 -23.46 -31.04 -0.26
N HIS A 273 -22.81 -31.93 0.50
CA HIS A 273 -22.98 -33.37 0.34
C HIS A 273 -24.42 -33.81 0.62
N ASN A 274 -25.03 -33.28 1.69
CA ASN A 274 -26.41 -33.59 2.07
C ASN A 274 -27.44 -33.05 1.05
N LEU A 275 -27.09 -32.00 0.33
CA LEU A 275 -27.94 -31.37 -0.67
C LEU A 275 -27.63 -31.77 -2.12
N ALA A 276 -26.55 -32.50 -2.39
CA ALA A 276 -26.07 -32.80 -3.74
C ALA A 276 -27.16 -33.32 -4.71
N GLY A 277 -28.08 -34.16 -4.23
CA GLY A 277 -29.20 -34.69 -5.03
C GLY A 277 -30.31 -33.67 -5.34
N LEU A 278 -30.43 -32.61 -4.53
CA LEU A 278 -31.42 -31.53 -4.65
C LEU A 278 -30.85 -30.27 -5.33
N LEU A 279 -29.53 -30.03 -5.24
CA LEU A 279 -28.85 -28.87 -5.83
C LEU A 279 -28.96 -28.83 -7.35
N ASN A 280 -28.95 -30.00 -8.02
CA ASN A 280 -29.19 -30.10 -9.47
C ASN A 280 -30.58 -29.58 -9.91
N GLN A 281 -31.51 -29.40 -8.97
CA GLN A 281 -32.87 -28.90 -9.23
C GLN A 281 -33.07 -27.46 -8.74
N LEU A 282 -32.10 -26.89 -8.00
CA LEU A 282 -32.16 -25.55 -7.39
C LEU A 282 -30.81 -24.80 -7.58
N PRO A 283 -30.49 -24.35 -8.81
CA PRO A 283 -29.18 -23.78 -9.16
C PRO A 283 -28.76 -22.62 -8.25
N ILE A 284 -29.69 -21.70 -7.93
CA ILE A 284 -29.44 -20.53 -7.07
C ILE A 284 -28.87 -20.89 -5.69
N VAL A 285 -29.22 -22.05 -5.13
CA VAL A 285 -28.70 -22.49 -3.82
C VAL A 285 -27.31 -23.12 -3.98
N GLY A 286 -27.08 -23.84 -5.08
CA GLY A 286 -25.78 -24.43 -5.41
C GLY A 286 -24.72 -23.38 -5.70
N ASP A 287 -25.07 -22.33 -6.42
CA ASP A 287 -24.15 -21.24 -6.79
C ASP A 287 -23.67 -20.49 -5.53
N LYS A 288 -24.58 -20.17 -4.61
CA LYS A 288 -24.26 -19.55 -3.30
C LYS A 288 -23.36 -20.41 -2.43
N LEU A 289 -23.61 -21.72 -2.41
CA LEU A 289 -22.80 -22.67 -1.63
C LEU A 289 -21.40 -22.83 -2.22
N THR A 290 -21.30 -22.83 -3.56
CA THR A 290 -20.04 -22.83 -4.29
C THR A 290 -19.25 -21.56 -3.99
N ALA A 291 -19.89 -20.38 -4.03
CA ALA A 291 -19.27 -19.11 -3.65
C ALA A 291 -18.74 -19.13 -2.21
N ALA A 292 -19.50 -19.70 -1.26
CA ALA A 292 -19.06 -19.82 0.14
C ALA A 292 -17.81 -20.71 0.28
N LYS A 293 -17.76 -21.86 -0.40
CA LYS A 293 -16.58 -22.75 -0.41
C LYS A 293 -15.35 -22.06 -0.99
N LEU A 294 -15.51 -21.34 -2.09
CA LEU A 294 -14.42 -20.60 -2.73
C LEU A 294 -13.88 -19.49 -1.82
N ILE A 295 -14.74 -18.74 -1.15
CA ILE A 295 -14.34 -17.70 -0.19
C ILE A 295 -13.61 -18.30 1.02
N LEU A 296 -14.12 -19.40 1.58
CA LEU A 296 -13.48 -20.08 2.70
C LEU A 296 -12.12 -20.65 2.30
N SER A 297 -12.02 -21.26 1.12
CA SER A 297 -10.74 -21.74 0.56
C SER A 297 -9.75 -20.59 0.39
N ALA A 298 -10.18 -19.46 -0.20
CA ALA A 298 -9.33 -18.27 -0.31
C ALA A 298 -8.88 -17.74 1.06
N SER A 299 -9.79 -17.72 2.05
CA SER A 299 -9.49 -17.23 3.40
C SER A 299 -8.47 -18.12 4.12
N GLN A 300 -8.54 -19.44 3.92
CA GLN A 300 -7.54 -20.38 4.42
C GLN A 300 -6.17 -20.12 3.79
N GLU A 301 -6.11 -19.92 2.48
CA GLU A 301 -4.86 -19.62 1.77
C GLU A 301 -4.24 -18.28 2.22
N ILE A 302 -5.06 -17.22 2.40
CA ILE A 302 -4.61 -15.93 2.97
C ILE A 302 -4.09 -16.11 4.40
N THR A 303 -4.76 -16.91 5.21
CA THR A 303 -4.33 -17.20 6.59
C THR A 303 -2.99 -17.94 6.62
N MET A 304 -2.78 -18.88 5.69
CA MET A 304 -1.50 -19.59 5.53
C MET A 304 -0.39 -18.64 5.11
N ALA A 305 -0.65 -17.78 4.13
CA ALA A 305 0.27 -16.73 3.69
C ALA A 305 0.68 -15.81 4.86
N ALA A 306 -0.28 -15.30 5.62
CA ALA A 306 -0.03 -14.49 6.80
C ALA A 306 0.75 -15.26 7.90
N SER A 307 0.49 -16.55 8.07
CA SER A 307 1.20 -17.39 9.05
C SER A 307 2.67 -17.57 8.69
N ILE A 308 2.99 -17.69 7.40
CA ILE A 308 4.37 -17.75 6.91
C ILE A 308 5.09 -16.44 7.26
N VAL A 309 4.46 -15.29 7.03
CA VAL A 309 5.01 -13.98 7.39
C VAL A 309 5.25 -13.88 8.90
N ALA A 310 4.24 -14.19 9.72
CA ALA A 310 4.35 -14.13 11.18
C ALA A 310 5.49 -15.01 11.71
N ARG A 311 5.54 -16.28 11.31
CA ARG A 311 6.61 -17.22 11.71
C ARG A 311 7.99 -16.76 11.24
N THR A 312 8.08 -16.17 10.04
CA THR A 312 9.34 -15.66 9.51
C THR A 312 9.85 -14.49 10.35
N LEU A 313 8.96 -13.55 10.70
CA LEU A 313 9.31 -12.42 11.58
C LEU A 313 9.73 -12.91 12.97
N THR A 314 9.03 -13.90 13.55
CA THR A 314 9.43 -14.53 14.81
C THR A 314 10.84 -15.15 14.72
N ASN A 315 11.15 -15.86 13.63
CA ASN A 315 12.46 -16.45 13.44
C ASN A 315 13.55 -15.39 13.24
N LEU A 316 13.26 -14.31 12.53
CA LEU A 316 14.20 -13.20 12.31
C LEU A 316 14.54 -12.47 13.61
N ASP A 317 13.55 -12.25 14.48
CA ASP A 317 13.78 -11.65 15.80
C ASP A 317 14.74 -12.50 16.64
N GLN A 318 14.56 -13.83 16.63
CA GLN A 318 15.46 -14.76 17.31
C GLN A 318 16.88 -14.74 16.73
N ILE A 319 17.03 -14.81 15.40
CA ILE A 319 18.34 -14.78 14.72
C ILE A 319 19.09 -13.47 15.00
N SER A 320 18.39 -12.34 14.98
CA SER A 320 18.98 -11.01 15.14
C SER A 320 19.66 -10.82 16.51
N SER A 321 19.20 -11.54 17.54
CA SER A 321 19.72 -11.44 18.90
C SER A 321 21.09 -12.12 19.09
N GLU A 322 21.53 -12.98 18.17
CA GLU A 322 22.73 -13.81 18.33
C GLU A 322 23.97 -13.30 17.58
N ALA A 323 23.83 -12.47 16.52
CA ALA A 323 24.98 -12.02 15.73
C ALA A 323 24.77 -10.67 15.00
N ALA A 324 25.33 -9.58 15.55
CA ALA A 324 25.25 -8.20 15.04
C ALA A 324 25.79 -7.97 13.60
N PHE A 325 26.39 -8.98 12.97
CA PHE A 325 27.02 -8.85 11.63
C PHE A 325 26.76 -10.06 10.72
N SER A 326 25.78 -10.92 11.05
CA SER A 326 25.42 -12.10 10.24
C SER A 326 23.99 -11.97 9.71
N PHE A 327 23.87 -11.89 8.39
CA PHE A 327 22.61 -11.78 7.66
C PHE A 327 22.28 -13.07 6.90
N GLY A 328 23.22 -14.01 6.77
CA GLY A 328 23.05 -15.24 6.00
C GLY A 328 21.82 -16.05 6.41
N PRO A 329 21.64 -16.39 7.69
CA PRO A 329 20.46 -17.09 8.17
C PRO A 329 19.15 -16.32 7.94
N SER A 330 19.16 -15.00 8.16
CA SER A 330 18.01 -14.12 7.93
C SER A 330 17.60 -14.07 6.45
N LEU A 331 18.57 -13.92 5.55
CA LEU A 331 18.35 -13.94 4.10
C LEU A 331 17.87 -15.31 3.64
N HIS A 332 18.39 -16.39 4.21
CA HIS A 332 17.91 -17.74 3.91
C HIS A 332 16.45 -17.93 4.36
N ALA A 333 16.11 -17.52 5.58
CA ALA A 333 14.74 -17.58 6.10
C ALA A 333 13.76 -16.77 5.24
N LEU A 334 14.13 -15.55 4.85
CA LEU A 334 13.33 -14.71 3.95
C LEU A 334 13.15 -15.35 2.56
N ASN A 335 14.19 -15.99 2.01
CA ASN A 335 14.11 -16.67 0.72
C ASN A 335 13.17 -17.89 0.77
N LEU A 336 13.21 -18.68 1.84
CA LEU A 336 12.28 -19.80 2.03
C LEU A 336 10.84 -19.29 2.21
N ALA A 337 10.66 -18.26 3.03
CA ALA A 337 9.35 -17.64 3.24
C ALA A 337 8.77 -17.09 1.93
N ALA A 338 9.62 -16.48 1.09
CA ALA A 338 9.24 -16.00 -0.23
C ALA A 338 8.72 -17.12 -1.14
N ALA A 339 9.47 -18.23 -1.21
CA ALA A 339 9.10 -19.39 -2.03
C ALA A 339 7.79 -20.03 -1.56
N ASP A 340 7.57 -20.10 -0.25
CA ASP A 340 6.38 -20.69 0.36
C ASP A 340 5.15 -19.77 0.26
N LEU A 341 5.32 -18.45 0.32
CA LEU A 341 4.23 -17.47 0.30
C LEU A 341 3.52 -17.40 -1.06
N LYS A 342 4.29 -17.49 -2.15
CA LYS A 342 3.80 -17.33 -3.53
C LYS A 342 2.63 -18.27 -3.91
N PRO A 343 2.70 -19.60 -3.70
CA PRO A 343 1.60 -20.51 -4.07
C PRO A 343 0.31 -20.22 -3.30
N HIS A 344 0.38 -19.80 -2.03
CA HIS A 344 -0.79 -19.48 -1.22
C HIS A 344 -1.52 -18.24 -1.73
N LEU A 345 -0.77 -17.17 -2.05
CA LEU A 345 -1.38 -15.96 -2.60
C LEU A 345 -1.99 -16.21 -3.99
N ALA A 346 -1.29 -16.94 -4.87
CA ALA A 346 -1.83 -17.31 -6.18
C ALA A 346 -3.10 -18.19 -6.07
N ALA A 347 -3.15 -19.11 -5.10
CA ALA A 347 -4.33 -19.93 -4.82
C ALA A 347 -5.50 -19.06 -4.31
N ALA A 348 -5.24 -18.13 -3.39
CA ALA A 348 -6.25 -17.20 -2.90
C ALA A 348 -6.84 -16.34 -4.03
N THR A 349 -5.98 -15.74 -4.87
CA THR A 349 -6.39 -14.98 -6.05
C THR A 349 -7.25 -15.82 -6.98
N LYS A 350 -6.82 -17.05 -7.29
CA LYS A 350 -7.57 -18.00 -8.13
C LYS A 350 -8.95 -18.31 -7.55
N TYR A 351 -9.03 -18.71 -6.27
CA TYR A 351 -10.31 -19.03 -5.64
C TYR A 351 -11.26 -17.83 -5.65
N LEU A 352 -10.76 -16.64 -5.30
CA LEU A 352 -11.59 -15.44 -5.34
C LEU A 352 -12.03 -15.07 -6.75
N SER A 353 -11.21 -15.25 -7.78
CA SER A 353 -11.59 -14.97 -9.17
C SER A 353 -12.76 -15.82 -9.68
N LEU A 354 -12.95 -17.02 -9.11
CA LEU A 354 -14.01 -17.95 -9.49
C LEU A 354 -15.37 -17.64 -8.86
N VAL A 355 -15.43 -16.73 -7.89
CA VAL A 355 -16.68 -16.34 -7.21
C VAL A 355 -17.52 -15.43 -8.11
N ASP A 356 -18.77 -15.77 -8.45
CA ASP A 356 -19.64 -14.78 -9.08
C ASP A 356 -20.11 -13.77 -8.01
N ALA A 357 -19.93 -12.46 -8.27
CA ALA A 357 -20.37 -11.43 -7.33
C ALA A 357 -21.90 -11.47 -7.13
N THR A 358 -22.65 -11.90 -8.14
CA THR A 358 -24.12 -12.00 -8.05
C THR A 358 -24.59 -13.12 -7.12
N ASP A 359 -23.73 -14.08 -6.81
CA ASP A 359 -23.99 -15.14 -5.83
C ASP A 359 -23.86 -14.64 -4.37
N LEU A 360 -23.24 -13.47 -4.17
CA LEU A 360 -23.12 -12.86 -2.85
C LEU A 360 -24.26 -11.87 -2.57
N PRO A 361 -24.66 -11.68 -1.29
CA PRO A 361 -25.52 -10.58 -0.90
C PRO A 361 -24.92 -9.23 -1.35
N SER A 362 -25.77 -8.30 -1.78
CA SER A 362 -25.35 -7.00 -2.34
C SER A 362 -24.42 -6.21 -1.41
N SER A 363 -24.54 -6.39 -0.10
CA SER A 363 -23.67 -5.78 0.91
C SER A 363 -22.20 -6.21 0.84
N TYR A 364 -21.90 -7.38 0.25
CA TYR A 364 -20.55 -7.96 0.20
C TYR A 364 -19.89 -7.88 -1.19
N GLN A 365 -20.65 -7.50 -2.23
CA GLN A 365 -20.14 -7.44 -3.61
C GLN A 365 -19.00 -6.43 -3.76
N ALA A 366 -19.15 -5.24 -3.17
CA ALA A 366 -18.11 -4.22 -3.18
C ALA A 366 -16.84 -4.68 -2.43
N SER A 367 -16.99 -5.37 -1.30
CA SER A 367 -15.87 -5.91 -0.54
C SER A 367 -15.11 -7.00 -1.31
N LEU A 368 -15.82 -7.87 -2.04
CA LEU A 368 -15.18 -8.88 -2.90
C LEU A 368 -14.33 -8.21 -3.98
N THR A 369 -14.85 -7.16 -4.63
CA THR A 369 -14.09 -6.41 -5.64
C THR A 369 -12.83 -5.80 -5.03
N LEU A 370 -12.95 -5.13 -3.88
CA LEU A 370 -11.82 -4.52 -3.19
C LEU A 370 -10.74 -5.55 -2.81
N VAL A 371 -11.14 -6.69 -2.22
CA VAL A 371 -10.19 -7.74 -1.82
C VAL A 371 -9.49 -8.37 -3.03
N ARG A 372 -10.20 -8.55 -4.15
CA ARG A 372 -9.59 -9.02 -5.41
C ARG A 372 -8.58 -8.02 -5.94
N GLU A 373 -8.92 -6.74 -5.98
CA GLU A 373 -8.01 -5.69 -6.42
C GLU A 373 -6.75 -5.65 -5.55
N GLN A 374 -6.91 -5.67 -4.22
CA GLN A 374 -5.79 -5.69 -3.28
C GLN A 374 -4.92 -6.94 -3.38
N LEU A 375 -5.51 -8.13 -3.57
CA LEU A 375 -4.73 -9.36 -3.73
C LEU A 375 -4.03 -9.43 -5.09
N ASN A 376 -4.67 -8.98 -6.16
CA ASN A 376 -4.02 -8.88 -7.47
C ASN A 376 -2.85 -7.89 -7.41
N GLU A 377 -3.05 -6.74 -6.76
CA GLU A 377 -2.01 -5.75 -6.54
C GLU A 377 -0.88 -6.33 -5.69
N LEU A 378 -1.20 -6.99 -4.57
CA LEU A 378 -0.24 -7.66 -3.73
C LEU A 378 0.55 -8.71 -4.51
N GLU A 379 -0.10 -9.62 -5.25
CA GLU A 379 0.55 -10.65 -6.06
C GLU A 379 1.45 -10.05 -7.14
N SER A 380 1.01 -8.97 -7.80
CA SER A 380 1.81 -8.27 -8.81
C SER A 380 3.07 -7.64 -8.22
N ASN A 381 2.95 -7.00 -7.04
CA ASN A 381 4.05 -6.35 -6.33
C ASN A 381 4.92 -7.35 -5.56
N LEU A 382 4.37 -8.51 -5.22
CA LEU A 382 5.03 -9.55 -4.46
C LEU A 382 6.28 -10.04 -5.17
N THR A 383 6.25 -10.16 -6.50
CA THR A 383 7.43 -10.60 -7.25
C THR A 383 8.62 -9.66 -7.01
N ALA A 384 8.40 -8.34 -6.97
CA ALA A 384 9.44 -7.37 -6.64
C ALA A 384 9.90 -7.51 -5.18
N VAL A 385 8.97 -7.60 -4.22
CA VAL A 385 9.29 -7.74 -2.79
C VAL A 385 10.06 -9.04 -2.51
N LEU A 386 9.65 -10.14 -3.11
CA LEU A 386 10.26 -11.45 -2.94
C LEU A 386 11.62 -11.54 -3.61
N SER A 387 11.86 -10.76 -4.67
CA SER A 387 13.16 -10.70 -5.34
C SER A 387 14.27 -10.11 -4.47
N LEU A 388 13.94 -9.30 -3.47
CA LEU A 388 14.92 -8.61 -2.62
C LEU A 388 15.78 -9.58 -1.78
N PRO A 389 15.22 -10.54 -1.04
CA PRO A 389 16.01 -11.59 -0.40
C PRO A 389 16.92 -12.37 -1.36
N GLN A 390 16.49 -12.60 -2.60
CA GLN A 390 17.36 -13.27 -3.59
C GLN A 390 18.51 -12.37 -4.03
N LEU A 391 18.21 -11.10 -4.36
CA LEU A 391 19.19 -10.07 -4.72
C LEU A 391 20.24 -9.88 -3.61
N LEU A 392 19.79 -9.68 -2.37
CA LEU A 392 20.67 -9.57 -1.20
C LEU A 392 21.46 -10.86 -0.94
N GLY A 393 20.86 -12.02 -1.21
CA GLY A 393 21.57 -13.31 -1.15
C GLY A 393 22.73 -13.39 -2.15
N GLN A 394 22.53 -12.92 -3.39
CA GLN A 394 23.58 -12.88 -4.43
C GLN A 394 24.70 -11.87 -4.12
N LEU A 395 24.40 -10.81 -3.37
CA LEU A 395 25.36 -9.79 -2.95
C LEU A 395 26.15 -10.20 -1.71
N LEU A 396 25.44 -10.69 -0.68
CA LEU A 396 26.00 -10.82 0.67
C LEU A 396 26.26 -12.27 1.07
N ASN A 397 25.55 -13.24 0.49
CA ASN A 397 25.57 -14.63 0.94
C ASN A 397 26.26 -15.59 -0.05
N THR A 398 27.40 -15.19 -0.58
CA THR A 398 28.24 -16.03 -1.46
C THR A 398 29.33 -16.75 -0.66
N PRO A 399 29.74 -17.98 -1.06
CA PRO A 399 30.88 -18.66 -0.45
C PRO A 399 32.19 -17.89 -0.65
N GLU A 400 32.43 -17.35 -1.85
CA GLU A 400 33.60 -16.49 -2.07
C GLU A 400 33.42 -15.12 -1.39
N PRO A 401 34.46 -14.56 -0.76
CA PRO A 401 34.43 -13.19 -0.26
C PRO A 401 34.20 -12.18 -1.38
N LYS A 402 33.32 -11.22 -1.11
CA LYS A 402 32.98 -10.09 -1.98
C LYS A 402 33.39 -8.80 -1.33
N THR A 403 34.06 -7.93 -2.09
CA THR A 403 34.52 -6.62 -1.59
C THR A 403 33.72 -5.49 -2.23
N TYR A 404 33.05 -4.68 -1.42
CA TYR A 404 32.26 -3.54 -1.89
C TYR A 404 32.92 -2.22 -1.48
N ALA A 405 32.95 -1.26 -2.41
CA ALA A 405 33.33 0.12 -2.08
C ALA A 405 32.08 0.93 -1.74
N ILE A 406 32.04 1.60 -0.59
CA ILE A 406 30.98 2.54 -0.25
C ILE A 406 31.55 3.95 -0.28
N LEU A 407 31.03 4.81 -1.14
CA LEU A 407 31.43 6.21 -1.26
C LEU A 407 30.57 7.08 -0.37
N PHE A 408 31.21 7.84 0.52
CA PHE A 408 30.54 8.85 1.32
C PHE A 408 30.64 10.20 0.62
N GLN A 409 29.51 10.70 0.14
CA GLN A 409 29.43 11.86 -0.72
C GLN A 409 28.94 13.09 0.04
N ASN A 410 29.74 14.15 0.02
CA ASN A 410 29.37 15.43 0.64
C ASN A 410 28.52 16.27 -0.32
N THR A 411 27.21 16.34 -0.08
CA THR A 411 26.26 17.08 -0.95
C THR A 411 26.40 18.60 -0.88
N THR A 412 27.18 19.13 0.07
CA THR A 412 27.54 20.56 0.10
C THR A 412 28.58 20.94 -0.94
N GLU A 413 29.19 19.96 -1.60
CA GLU A 413 30.10 20.15 -2.73
C GLU A 413 29.65 19.22 -3.88
N LEU A 414 28.65 19.65 -4.64
CA LEU A 414 27.96 18.81 -5.60
C LEU A 414 28.90 18.25 -6.67
N ARG A 415 28.68 16.98 -6.97
CA ARG A 415 29.25 16.24 -8.11
C ARG A 415 28.13 15.56 -8.88
N PRO A 416 28.38 15.11 -10.11
CA PRO A 416 27.35 14.55 -10.99
C PRO A 416 26.52 13.42 -10.36
N THR A 417 27.14 12.57 -9.53
CA THR A 417 26.45 11.44 -8.88
C THR A 417 26.03 11.73 -7.43
N GLY A 418 25.93 13.00 -7.01
CA GLY A 418 25.63 13.36 -5.63
C GLY A 418 26.57 14.44 -5.12
N GLY A 419 27.43 14.05 -4.19
CA GLY A 419 28.44 14.92 -3.59
C GLY A 419 29.89 14.56 -3.92
N PHE A 420 30.81 15.38 -3.45
CA PHE A 420 32.24 15.10 -3.49
C PHE A 420 32.56 13.85 -2.64
N ALA A 421 33.18 12.84 -3.25
CA ALA A 421 33.50 11.55 -2.63
C ALA A 421 34.79 11.63 -1.80
N GLY A 422 34.76 12.43 -0.71
CA GLY A 422 35.93 12.68 0.12
C GLY A 422 36.28 11.57 1.11
N SER A 423 35.45 10.54 1.24
CA SER A 423 35.69 9.36 2.09
C SER A 423 35.10 8.13 1.42
N LEU A 424 35.65 6.96 1.74
CA LEU A 424 35.14 5.67 1.29
C LEU A 424 35.31 4.60 2.37
N ALA A 425 34.48 3.56 2.32
CA ALA A 425 34.68 2.32 3.04
C ALA A 425 34.92 1.18 2.05
N LEU A 426 35.71 0.19 2.46
CA LEU A 426 35.83 -1.11 1.82
C LEU A 426 35.23 -2.14 2.77
N ILE A 427 34.18 -2.81 2.33
CA ILE A 427 33.47 -3.81 3.11
C ILE A 427 33.66 -5.17 2.45
N GLU A 428 34.23 -6.11 3.17
CA GLU A 428 34.32 -7.51 2.73
C GLU A 428 33.18 -8.30 3.38
N VAL A 429 32.42 -9.02 2.57
CA VAL A 429 31.30 -9.88 2.99
C VAL A 429 31.50 -11.28 2.47
N SER A 430 31.21 -12.30 3.28
CA SER A 430 31.25 -13.70 2.87
C SER A 430 30.28 -14.53 3.70
N MET A 431 29.48 -15.38 3.04
CA MET A 431 28.46 -16.23 3.67
C MET A 431 27.48 -15.45 4.55
N GLY A 432 27.12 -14.24 4.12
CA GLY A 432 26.20 -13.36 4.83
C GLY A 432 26.83 -12.65 6.02
N GLU A 433 28.14 -12.76 6.24
CA GLU A 433 28.85 -12.13 7.35
C GLU A 433 29.77 -11.02 6.85
N ILE A 434 29.72 -9.85 7.52
CA ILE A 434 30.71 -8.79 7.29
C ILE A 434 32.03 -9.25 7.91
N ARG A 435 33.01 -9.56 7.06
CA ARG A 435 34.35 -10.04 7.44
C ARG A 435 35.25 -8.89 7.88
N SER A 436 35.16 -7.76 7.19
CA SER A 436 35.91 -6.56 7.54
C SER A 436 35.22 -5.30 7.03
N VAL A 437 35.44 -4.20 7.76
CA VAL A 437 35.10 -2.84 7.35
C VAL A 437 36.37 -2.01 7.49
N ASN A 438 36.85 -1.46 6.39
CA ASN A 438 38.03 -0.61 6.36
C ASN A 438 37.65 0.77 5.82
N ILE A 439 37.84 1.82 6.63
CA ILE A 439 37.68 3.22 6.22
C ILE A 439 39.07 3.85 6.28
N PRO A 440 39.74 4.08 5.14
CA PRO A 440 41.07 4.67 5.12
C PRO A 440 41.07 6.06 5.77
N GLY A 441 42.03 6.32 6.67
CA GLY A 441 42.09 7.55 7.47
C GLY A 441 42.35 8.81 6.64
N GLY A 442 42.99 8.69 5.48
CA GLY A 442 43.09 9.76 4.47
C GLY A 442 42.01 9.67 3.39
N GLY A 443 41.11 8.68 3.45
CA GLY A 443 40.08 8.45 2.44
C GLY A 443 40.68 8.06 1.07
N PRO A 444 40.13 8.55 -0.06
CA PRO A 444 40.68 8.30 -1.39
C PRO A 444 42.16 8.70 -1.55
N TYR A 445 42.63 9.67 -0.76
CA TYR A 445 43.98 10.21 -0.86
C TYR A 445 45.06 9.23 -0.41
N ASP A 446 44.72 8.23 0.42
CA ASP A 446 45.65 7.17 0.84
C ASP A 446 46.11 6.31 -0.35
N TYR A 447 45.33 6.27 -1.43
CA TYR A 447 45.67 5.54 -2.65
C TYR A 447 46.42 6.41 -3.68
N GLN A 448 46.33 7.74 -3.57
CA GLN A 448 46.79 8.67 -4.62
C GLN A 448 48.27 8.48 -5.01
N GLY A 449 49.14 8.22 -4.03
CA GLY A 449 50.58 8.08 -4.25
C GLY A 449 51.00 6.82 -5.02
N SER A 450 50.08 5.86 -5.17
CA SER A 450 50.33 4.57 -5.80
C SER A 450 49.89 4.50 -7.27
N LEU A 451 49.18 5.53 -7.76
CA LEU A 451 48.78 5.59 -9.16
C LEU A 451 50.01 5.92 -10.03
N ALA A 452 50.56 4.90 -10.70
CA ALA A 452 51.74 5.06 -11.56
C ALA A 452 51.48 5.89 -12.82
N ARG A 453 50.21 5.95 -13.27
CA ARG A 453 49.80 6.60 -14.51
C ARG A 453 49.34 8.02 -14.26
N VAL A 454 49.72 8.93 -15.15
CA VAL A 454 49.25 10.32 -15.11
C VAL A 454 48.05 10.42 -16.03
N ILE A 455 46.85 10.58 -15.48
CA ILE A 455 45.62 10.62 -16.28
C ILE A 455 45.18 12.07 -16.49
N ARG A 456 44.86 12.43 -17.74
CA ARG A 456 44.31 13.75 -18.07
C ARG A 456 42.92 13.91 -17.45
N PRO A 457 42.65 14.98 -16.67
CA PRO A 457 41.33 15.24 -16.13
C PRO A 457 40.35 15.71 -17.21
N PRO A 458 39.04 15.51 -16.99
CA PRO A 458 37.99 16.23 -17.71
C PRO A 458 38.29 17.72 -17.75
N GLU A 459 38.04 18.34 -18.91
CA GLU A 459 38.45 19.73 -19.17
C GLU A 459 38.00 20.72 -18.08
N PRO A 460 36.74 20.65 -17.57
CA PRO A 460 36.31 21.55 -16.48
C PRO A 460 37.05 21.33 -15.16
N LEU A 461 37.47 20.10 -14.84
CA LEU A 461 38.19 19.79 -13.61
C LEU A 461 39.61 20.39 -13.56
N ARG A 462 40.14 20.83 -14.71
CA ARG A 462 41.46 21.49 -14.78
C ARG A 462 41.54 22.80 -14.02
N LEU A 463 40.42 23.40 -13.62
CA LEU A 463 40.45 24.55 -12.69
C LEU A 463 41.09 24.21 -11.35
N VAL A 464 40.92 22.97 -10.89
CA VAL A 464 41.34 22.53 -9.54
C VAL A 464 42.28 21.33 -9.54
N ARG A 465 42.52 20.70 -10.71
CA ARG A 465 43.38 19.52 -10.86
C ARG A 465 44.31 19.62 -12.07
N GLU A 466 45.51 19.06 -11.94
CA GLU A 466 46.43 18.83 -13.07
C GLU A 466 46.26 17.41 -13.64
N THR A 467 45.81 16.49 -12.81
CA THR A 467 45.67 15.06 -13.10
C THR A 467 44.32 14.56 -12.56
N TRP A 468 43.74 13.56 -13.22
CA TRP A 468 42.52 12.90 -12.76
C TRP A 468 42.84 11.82 -11.73
N GLN A 469 42.07 11.78 -10.65
CA GLN A 469 42.34 10.95 -9.47
C GLN A 469 41.02 10.47 -8.84
N LEU A 470 41.15 9.48 -7.95
CA LEU A 470 40.03 8.74 -7.35
C LEU A 470 38.96 9.64 -6.70
N GLN A 471 39.35 10.70 -5.99
CA GLN A 471 38.41 11.60 -5.31
C GLN A 471 37.48 12.38 -6.24
N ASP A 472 37.86 12.53 -7.52
CA ASP A 472 37.09 13.21 -8.55
C ASP A 472 36.61 12.22 -9.65
N ALA A 473 36.67 10.91 -9.38
CA ALA A 473 36.31 9.86 -10.33
C ALA A 473 34.80 9.79 -10.62
N ASN A 474 33.96 10.37 -9.76
CA ASN A 474 32.51 10.41 -9.93
C ASN A 474 32.03 11.53 -10.89
N TRP A 475 32.74 11.68 -12.03
CA TRP A 475 32.55 12.73 -13.02
C TRP A 475 31.37 12.48 -13.99
N PHE A 476 31.05 11.24 -14.27
CA PHE A 476 29.94 10.91 -15.16
C PHE A 476 28.62 11.04 -14.40
N TYR A 477 27.61 11.67 -15.03
CA TYR A 477 26.26 11.72 -14.44
C TYR A 477 25.65 10.32 -14.32
N ASP A 478 25.95 9.44 -15.28
CA ASP A 478 25.68 8.02 -15.20
C ASP A 478 26.49 7.37 -14.07
N PHE A 479 25.82 6.94 -13.00
CA PHE A 479 26.49 6.37 -11.85
C PHE A 479 27.18 5.03 -12.12
N PRO A 480 26.63 4.08 -12.91
CA PRO A 480 27.36 2.86 -13.27
C PRO A 480 28.72 3.15 -13.91
N SER A 481 28.78 4.13 -14.82
CA SER A 481 30.04 4.54 -15.45
C SER A 481 31.01 5.19 -14.45
N SER A 482 30.51 6.04 -13.56
CA SER A 482 31.31 6.61 -12.46
C SER A 482 31.81 5.53 -11.49
N ALA A 483 30.97 4.56 -11.14
CA ALA A 483 31.31 3.43 -10.28
C ALA A 483 32.42 2.58 -10.91
N GLN A 484 32.30 2.21 -12.19
CA GLN A 484 33.35 1.51 -12.93
C GLN A 484 34.67 2.29 -12.93
N LYS A 485 34.61 3.62 -13.15
CA LYS A 485 35.80 4.48 -13.10
C LYS A 485 36.42 4.53 -11.70
N ILE A 486 35.62 4.56 -10.65
CA ILE A 486 36.06 4.50 -9.25
C ILE A 486 36.76 3.17 -8.96
N MET A 487 36.18 2.05 -9.38
CA MET A 487 36.79 0.72 -9.23
C MET A 487 38.12 0.63 -9.98
N TRP A 488 38.18 1.20 -11.17
CA TRP A 488 39.40 1.28 -11.96
C TRP A 488 40.48 2.10 -11.23
N PHE A 489 40.16 3.32 -10.77
CA PHE A 489 41.13 4.14 -10.03
C PHE A 489 41.59 3.46 -8.75
N LEU A 490 40.70 2.81 -8.01
CA LEU A 490 41.05 2.10 -6.78
C LEU A 490 42.07 0.99 -7.08
N LYS A 491 41.79 0.15 -8.08
CA LYS A 491 42.68 -0.94 -8.51
C LYS A 491 44.04 -0.42 -8.99
N GLU A 492 44.05 0.56 -9.89
CA GLU A 492 45.28 1.11 -10.47
C GLU A 492 46.11 1.92 -9.46
N SER A 493 45.49 2.32 -8.35
CA SER A 493 46.14 2.98 -7.22
C SER A 493 46.52 2.00 -6.10
N GLY A 494 46.62 0.70 -6.40
CA GLY A 494 47.05 -0.33 -5.45
C GLY A 494 46.02 -0.71 -4.37
N GLY A 495 44.78 -0.24 -4.49
CA GLY A 495 43.65 -0.72 -3.70
C GLY A 495 43.13 -2.08 -4.18
N PRO A 496 42.19 -2.70 -3.44
CA PRO A 496 41.63 -3.99 -3.82
C PRO A 496 40.74 -3.88 -5.06
N THR A 497 40.59 -5.00 -5.77
CA THR A 497 39.48 -5.16 -6.71
C THR A 497 38.17 -5.27 -5.92
N THR A 498 37.12 -4.65 -6.43
CA THR A 498 35.79 -4.64 -5.82
C THR A 498 34.78 -5.35 -6.72
N ASP A 499 33.72 -5.86 -6.12
CA ASP A 499 32.59 -6.53 -6.77
C ASP A 499 31.40 -5.58 -7.00
N GLY A 500 31.47 -4.36 -6.46
CA GLY A 500 30.45 -3.34 -6.63
C GLY A 500 30.79 -2.06 -5.89
N VAL A 501 30.01 -1.03 -6.18
CA VAL A 501 30.13 0.29 -5.55
C VAL A 501 28.75 0.75 -5.08
N ALA A 502 28.66 1.19 -3.83
CA ALA A 502 27.51 1.93 -3.33
C ALA A 502 27.91 3.39 -3.13
N ALA A 503 26.98 4.32 -3.32
CA ALA A 503 27.15 5.72 -2.94
C ALA A 503 26.09 6.14 -1.93
N LEU A 504 26.53 6.84 -0.89
CA LEU A 504 25.73 7.35 0.21
C LEU A 504 25.95 8.86 0.34
N ASN A 505 24.90 9.64 0.06
CA ASN A 505 24.92 11.07 0.29
C ASN A 505 24.87 11.42 1.78
N SER A 506 25.55 12.50 2.17
CA SER A 506 25.60 12.99 3.54
C SER A 506 24.24 13.32 4.15
N ASP A 507 23.26 13.69 3.32
CA ASP A 507 21.89 13.96 3.75
C ASP A 507 21.17 12.70 4.27
N VAL A 508 21.50 11.51 3.74
CA VAL A 508 20.94 10.25 4.24
C VAL A 508 21.39 10.00 5.68
N VAL A 509 22.63 10.35 6.02
CA VAL A 509 23.13 10.21 7.40
C VAL A 509 22.41 11.17 8.35
N VAL A 510 22.10 12.39 7.90
CA VAL A 510 21.28 13.34 8.66
C VAL A 510 19.91 12.73 8.97
N ASP A 511 19.28 12.11 7.99
CA ASP A 511 17.98 11.46 8.16
C ASP A 511 18.06 10.23 9.08
N LEU A 512 19.12 9.42 8.98
CA LEU A 512 19.34 8.30 9.90
C LEU A 512 19.49 8.77 11.35
N LEU A 513 20.13 9.92 11.61
CA LEU A 513 20.25 10.52 12.95
C LEU A 513 18.91 11.03 13.50
N ARG A 514 17.92 11.32 12.64
CA ARG A 514 16.56 11.66 13.09
C ARG A 514 15.82 10.45 13.66
N ILE A 515 16.16 9.25 13.17
CA ILE A 515 15.58 7.99 13.62
C ILE A 515 16.36 7.42 14.82
N THR A 516 17.68 7.30 14.68
CA THR A 516 18.57 6.69 15.70
C THR A 516 18.86 7.61 16.89
N GLY A 517 18.54 8.90 16.77
CA GLY A 517 18.89 9.93 17.73
C GLY A 517 20.40 10.25 17.75
N PRO A 518 20.83 11.11 18.69
CA PRO A 518 22.21 11.61 18.74
C PRO A 518 23.26 10.50 18.94
N ILE A 519 24.45 10.71 18.38
CA ILE A 519 25.63 9.85 18.59
C ILE A 519 26.68 10.62 19.39
N GLU A 520 27.10 10.05 20.51
CA GLU A 520 28.16 10.59 21.35
C GLU A 520 29.53 10.13 20.84
N LEU A 521 30.47 11.06 20.76
CA LEU A 521 31.86 10.83 20.38
C LEU A 521 32.78 11.43 21.46
N PRO A 522 32.92 10.77 22.63
CA PRO A 522 33.63 11.32 23.78
C PRO A 522 35.11 11.62 23.50
N GLN A 523 35.75 10.82 22.64
CA GLN A 523 37.15 11.02 22.26
C GLN A 523 37.37 12.31 21.46
N TYR A 524 36.31 12.85 20.85
CA TYR A 524 36.32 14.13 20.15
C TYR A 524 35.62 15.25 20.95
N GLY A 525 35.04 14.94 22.12
CA GLY A 525 34.24 15.88 22.90
C GLY A 525 33.00 16.39 22.16
N LYS A 526 32.42 15.59 21.25
CA LYS A 526 31.29 15.97 20.39
C LYS A 526 30.06 15.08 20.61
N VAL A 527 28.89 15.66 20.35
CA VAL A 527 27.62 14.95 20.20
C VAL A 527 27.05 15.32 18.84
N LEU A 528 26.90 14.33 17.97
CA LEU A 528 26.35 14.51 16.64
C LEU A 528 24.83 14.31 16.67
N THR A 529 24.11 15.34 16.25
CA THR A 529 22.65 15.34 16.04
C THR A 529 22.37 15.55 14.56
N ALA A 530 21.13 15.29 14.13
CA ALA A 530 20.73 15.59 12.75
C ALA A 530 20.98 17.06 12.36
N ASP A 531 20.84 18.00 13.31
CA ASP A 531 20.95 19.44 13.03
C ASP A 531 22.40 19.92 12.91
N ASN A 532 23.34 19.29 13.61
CA ASN A 532 24.74 19.72 13.63
C ASN A 532 25.68 18.81 12.80
N PHE A 533 25.21 17.63 12.38
CA PHE A 533 26.04 16.57 11.78
C PHE A 533 26.95 17.07 10.66
N LEU A 534 26.38 17.78 9.67
CA LEU A 534 27.16 18.26 8.52
C LEU A 534 28.27 19.21 8.96
N ARG A 535 27.94 20.20 9.81
CA ARG A 535 28.90 21.23 10.24
C ARG A 535 29.99 20.66 11.14
N GLU A 536 29.60 19.84 12.11
CA GLU A 536 30.53 19.22 13.07
C GLU A 536 31.46 18.22 12.39
N THR A 537 30.92 17.36 11.52
CA THR A 537 31.74 16.42 10.74
C THR A 537 32.73 17.18 9.86
N GLN A 538 32.28 18.24 9.21
CA GLN A 538 33.13 19.06 8.36
C GLN A 538 34.23 19.79 9.14
N ALA A 539 33.92 20.36 10.31
CA ALA A 539 34.91 20.95 11.20
C ALA A 539 35.93 19.89 11.67
N ALA A 540 35.45 18.71 12.07
CA ALA A 540 36.30 17.60 12.51
C ALA A 540 37.29 17.15 11.43
N VAL A 541 36.82 16.97 10.18
CA VAL A 541 37.66 16.42 9.10
C VAL A 541 38.51 17.47 8.35
N GLU A 542 38.28 18.77 8.53
CA GLU A 542 39.01 19.83 7.79
C GLU A 542 39.81 20.77 8.70
N ILE A 543 39.38 20.98 9.94
CA ILE A 543 39.95 22.01 10.83
C ILE A 543 40.58 21.39 12.07
N GLU A 544 39.85 20.51 12.74
CA GLU A 544 40.18 20.04 14.10
C GLU A 544 41.02 18.75 14.11
N TYR A 545 41.24 18.13 12.96
CA TYR A 545 42.03 16.90 12.86
C TYR A 545 43.51 17.13 13.21
N ASP A 546 44.14 16.08 13.76
CA ASP A 546 45.56 16.07 14.04
C ASP A 546 46.38 16.13 12.73
N ARG A 547 47.05 17.25 12.50
CA ARG A 547 47.87 17.50 11.31
C ARG A 547 49.20 16.75 11.31
N GLU A 548 49.67 16.29 12.48
CA GLU A 548 50.87 15.45 12.57
C GLU A 548 50.55 14.03 12.11
N GLN A 549 49.41 13.48 12.54
CA GLN A 549 48.93 12.16 12.09
C GLN A 549 48.35 12.19 10.66
N ASN A 550 47.76 13.32 10.27
CA ASN A 550 47.17 13.57 8.96
C ASN A 550 46.15 12.51 8.50
N ARG A 551 45.25 12.09 9.41
CA ARG A 551 44.15 11.16 9.15
C ARG A 551 42.78 11.81 9.36
N PRO A 552 42.42 12.83 8.56
CA PRO A 552 41.19 13.59 8.76
C PRO A 552 39.91 12.74 8.69
N LYS A 553 39.91 11.62 7.95
CA LYS A 553 38.75 10.74 7.80
C LYS A 553 38.62 9.70 8.90
N GLN A 554 39.56 9.66 9.87
CA GLN A 554 39.43 8.84 11.07
C GLN A 554 38.16 9.14 11.85
N PHE A 555 37.72 10.40 11.88
CA PHE A 555 36.46 10.78 12.51
C PHE A 555 35.25 10.01 11.93
N ILE A 556 35.22 9.82 10.61
CA ILE A 556 34.17 9.05 9.93
C ILE A 556 34.33 7.55 10.23
N ALA A 557 35.57 7.06 10.28
CA ALA A 557 35.88 5.68 10.64
C ALA A 557 35.43 5.32 12.06
N ASP A 558 35.54 6.26 13.01
CA ASP A 558 35.09 6.11 14.39
C ASP A 558 33.57 6.24 14.54
N LEU A 559 32.93 7.10 13.72
CA LEU A 559 31.49 7.31 13.73
C LEU A 559 30.71 6.11 13.17
N ALA A 560 31.19 5.52 12.06
CA ALA A 560 30.42 4.53 11.31
C ALA A 560 30.00 3.30 12.15
N PRO A 561 30.86 2.69 12.98
CA PRO A 561 30.47 1.59 13.86
C PRO A 561 29.39 1.97 14.89
N LEU A 562 29.43 3.19 15.43
CA LEU A 562 28.45 3.67 16.40
C LEU A 562 27.07 3.87 15.76
N LEU A 563 27.03 4.45 14.56
CA LEU A 563 25.80 4.59 13.79
C LEU A 563 25.23 3.21 13.43
N PHE A 564 26.10 2.28 13.00
CA PHE A 564 25.68 0.93 12.66
C PHE A 564 25.10 0.18 13.86
N ALA A 565 25.73 0.27 15.04
CA ALA A 565 25.21 -0.33 16.27
C ALA A 565 23.80 0.19 16.61
N LYS A 566 23.58 1.50 16.50
CA LYS A 566 22.24 2.08 16.72
C LYS A 566 21.19 1.59 15.72
N LEU A 567 21.57 1.39 14.44
CA LEU A 567 20.66 0.88 13.43
C LEU A 567 20.20 -0.55 13.74
N LEU A 568 21.08 -1.38 14.31
CA LEU A 568 20.75 -2.75 14.73
C LEU A 568 19.84 -2.80 15.96
N GLU A 569 19.78 -1.72 16.75
CA GLU A 569 18.95 -1.62 17.95
C GLU A 569 17.51 -1.14 17.65
N LEU A 570 17.20 -0.71 16.42
CA LEU A 570 15.88 -0.19 16.04
C LEU A 570 14.81 -1.29 16.09
N LYS A 571 13.60 -0.92 16.56
CA LYS A 571 12.44 -1.81 16.70
C LYS A 571 11.14 -1.08 16.37
N GLY A 572 10.08 -1.84 16.06
CA GLY A 572 8.73 -1.30 15.87
C GLY A 572 8.67 -0.19 14.81
N ASP A 573 8.07 0.96 15.17
CA ASP A 573 7.89 2.12 14.28
C ASP A 573 9.21 2.63 13.68
N ASP A 574 10.34 2.50 14.39
CA ASP A 574 11.63 2.96 13.87
C ASP A 574 12.10 2.14 12.67
N LEU A 575 11.76 0.85 12.58
CA LEU A 575 12.04 0.02 11.41
C LEU A 575 11.18 0.43 10.21
N ILE A 576 9.91 0.79 10.46
CA ILE A 576 9.02 1.34 9.42
C ILE A 576 9.61 2.65 8.90
N ASN A 577 10.01 3.55 9.79
CA ASN A 577 10.65 4.83 9.43
C ASN A 577 11.96 4.62 8.67
N LEU A 578 12.79 3.66 9.08
CA LEU A 578 14.03 3.31 8.37
C LEU A 578 13.73 2.79 6.96
N SER A 579 12.75 1.90 6.81
CA SER A 579 12.36 1.37 5.49
C SER A 579 11.86 2.47 4.55
N ALA A 580 11.05 3.40 5.07
CA ALA A 580 10.56 4.55 4.33
C ALA A 580 11.70 5.49 3.93
N LEU A 581 12.67 5.71 4.81
CA LEU A 581 13.87 6.49 4.52
C LEU A 581 14.73 5.83 3.45
N ILE A 582 14.98 4.52 3.53
CA ILE A 582 15.75 3.79 2.50
C ILE A 582 15.04 3.90 1.15
N ASN A 583 13.73 3.64 1.09
CA ASN A 583 12.95 3.77 -0.14
C ASN A 583 13.03 5.20 -0.71
N THR A 584 12.84 6.21 0.13
CA THR A 584 12.95 7.62 -0.29
C THR A 584 14.35 7.95 -0.78
N SER A 585 15.39 7.44 -0.12
CA SER A 585 16.79 7.64 -0.49
C SER A 585 17.15 6.95 -1.80
N LEU A 586 16.50 5.84 -2.14
CA LEU A 586 16.67 5.19 -3.43
C LEU A 586 15.98 5.99 -4.54
N LEU A 587 14.72 6.39 -4.33
CA LEU A 587 13.95 7.18 -5.29
C LEU A 587 14.57 8.56 -5.58
N ASN A 588 15.10 9.22 -4.57
CA ASN A 588 15.74 10.53 -4.71
C ASN A 588 17.25 10.46 -5.06
N LYS A 589 17.78 9.23 -5.24
CA LYS A 589 19.18 8.89 -5.54
C LYS A 589 20.18 9.26 -4.43
N GLY A 590 19.73 9.45 -3.20
CA GLY A 590 20.56 9.54 -2.00
C GLY A 590 21.36 8.26 -1.71
N LEU A 591 20.84 7.12 -2.17
CA LEU A 591 21.49 5.81 -2.24
C LEU A 591 21.56 5.34 -3.68
N GLN A 592 22.73 4.90 -4.14
CA GLN A 592 22.93 4.37 -5.48
C GLN A 592 23.82 3.13 -5.45
N PHE A 593 23.55 2.15 -6.32
CA PHE A 593 24.27 0.87 -6.32
C PHE A 593 24.76 0.47 -7.72
N TYR A 594 25.94 -0.13 -7.77
CA TYR A 594 26.51 -0.74 -8.96
C TYR A 594 27.10 -2.10 -8.58
N SER A 595 26.88 -3.11 -9.43
CA SER A 595 27.44 -4.45 -9.28
C SER A 595 28.20 -4.88 -10.53
N THR A 596 29.29 -5.63 -10.35
CA THR A 596 29.99 -6.28 -11.46
C THR A 596 29.27 -7.53 -11.94
N ASN A 597 28.33 -8.07 -11.15
CA ASN A 597 27.47 -9.17 -11.57
C ASN A 597 26.33 -8.61 -12.45
N PRO A 598 26.28 -8.96 -13.75
CA PRO A 598 25.30 -8.42 -14.68
C PRO A 598 23.84 -8.66 -14.27
N LEU A 599 23.52 -9.80 -13.66
CA LEU A 599 22.15 -10.10 -13.22
C LEU A 599 21.71 -9.19 -12.08
N VAL A 600 22.61 -8.95 -11.12
CA VAL A 600 22.37 -8.03 -10.00
C VAL A 600 22.28 -6.59 -10.50
N GLN A 601 23.13 -6.21 -11.45
CA GLN A 601 23.15 -4.88 -12.04
C GLN A 601 21.86 -4.59 -12.81
N GLU A 602 21.36 -5.54 -13.59
CA GLU A 602 20.08 -5.45 -14.29
C GLU A 602 18.93 -5.20 -13.30
N GLN A 603 18.90 -5.92 -12.18
CA GLN A 603 17.90 -5.70 -11.12
C GLN A 603 18.02 -4.30 -10.48
N PHE A 604 19.24 -3.81 -10.21
CA PHE A 604 19.43 -2.43 -9.73
C PHE A 604 18.94 -1.39 -10.74
N GLU A 605 19.11 -1.65 -12.04
CA GLU A 605 18.64 -0.76 -13.10
C GLU A 605 17.11 -0.77 -13.22
N GLU A 606 16.49 -1.95 -13.16
CA GLU A 606 15.03 -2.14 -13.17
C GLU A 606 14.35 -1.46 -11.97
N PHE A 607 14.96 -1.53 -10.78
CA PHE A 607 14.44 -0.86 -9.59
C PHE A 607 14.76 0.65 -9.55
N GLY A 608 15.55 1.16 -10.49
CA GLY A 608 15.98 2.56 -10.52
C GLY A 608 17.05 2.91 -9.48
N TRP A 609 17.67 1.91 -8.85
CA TRP A 609 18.69 2.08 -7.80
C TRP A 609 20.09 2.31 -8.36
N ALA A 610 20.30 2.02 -9.64
CA ALA A 610 21.60 2.19 -10.28
C ALA A 610 21.95 3.65 -10.60
N GLY A 611 20.98 4.58 -10.59
CA GLY A 611 21.24 6.00 -10.90
C GLY A 611 21.85 6.23 -12.30
N GLN A 612 21.50 5.34 -13.24
CA GLN A 612 21.88 5.41 -14.64
C GLN A 612 21.12 6.50 -15.38
N ILE A 613 21.68 7.00 -16.48
CA ILE A 613 20.93 7.87 -17.39
C ILE A 613 19.84 7.06 -18.07
N GLN A 614 18.60 7.55 -17.98
CA GLN A 614 17.45 6.82 -18.53
C GLN A 614 17.36 6.94 -20.06
N SER A 615 17.16 5.79 -20.70
CA SER A 615 16.80 5.72 -22.11
C SER A 615 15.32 6.05 -22.27
N THR A 616 14.99 6.92 -23.21
CA THR A 616 13.60 7.26 -23.53
C THR A 616 13.51 7.70 -24.99
N ALA A 617 12.41 7.34 -25.64
CA ALA A 617 12.04 7.85 -26.98
C ALA A 617 11.32 9.22 -26.91
N ALA A 618 10.98 9.66 -25.70
CA ALA A 618 10.34 10.94 -25.42
C ALA A 618 11.36 12.10 -25.42
N ASP A 619 10.88 13.30 -25.12
CA ASP A 619 11.76 14.38 -24.68
C ASP A 619 12.44 14.01 -23.35
N TYR A 620 13.54 14.68 -23.03
CA TYR A 620 14.37 14.39 -21.88
C TYR A 620 15.05 15.66 -21.38
N LEU A 621 15.04 15.86 -20.06
CA LEU A 621 15.83 16.91 -19.43
C LEU A 621 16.48 16.39 -18.17
N ALA A 622 17.80 16.48 -18.10
CA ALA A 622 18.53 16.48 -16.83
C ALA A 622 19.44 17.69 -16.77
N ILE A 623 19.47 18.37 -15.63
CA ILE A 623 20.38 19.47 -15.38
C ILE A 623 21.37 18.98 -14.32
N VAL A 624 22.65 18.96 -14.64
CA VAL A 624 23.71 18.43 -13.76
C VAL A 624 24.64 19.57 -13.36
N ARG A 625 24.77 19.79 -12.06
CA ARG A 625 25.68 20.75 -11.44
C ARG A 625 26.94 20.04 -10.97
N THR A 626 28.08 20.49 -11.44
CA THR A 626 29.38 20.11 -10.85
C THR A 626 30.01 21.35 -10.25
N ASN A 627 30.12 21.41 -8.92
CA ASN A 627 30.79 22.51 -8.23
C ASN A 627 32.30 22.30 -8.29
N ILE A 628 32.99 23.16 -9.05
CA ILE A 628 34.44 23.12 -9.30
C ILE A 628 35.06 24.44 -8.79
N GLY A 629 34.83 24.74 -7.51
CA GLY A 629 35.44 25.87 -6.81
C GLY A 629 36.12 25.50 -5.48
N GLY A 630 36.01 24.24 -5.05
CA GLY A 630 36.53 23.77 -3.76
C GLY A 630 35.85 24.38 -2.53
N GLY A 631 34.69 25.02 -2.72
CA GLY A 631 33.86 25.57 -1.64
C GLY A 631 32.65 24.67 -1.37
N LYS A 632 32.30 24.52 -0.09
CA LYS A 632 31.21 23.66 0.38
C LYS A 632 29.90 24.46 0.42
N THR A 633 29.52 24.96 -0.75
CA THR A 633 28.54 26.05 -0.92
C THR A 633 27.18 25.57 -1.42
N ASP A 634 27.08 24.34 -1.95
CA ASP A 634 25.81 23.86 -2.53
C ASP A 634 24.71 23.66 -1.48
N GLY A 635 25.08 23.52 -0.20
CA GLY A 635 24.13 23.50 0.92
C GLY A 635 23.35 24.81 1.12
N VAL A 636 23.87 25.94 0.61
CA VAL A 636 23.26 27.27 0.71
C VAL A 636 22.83 27.86 -0.64
N ILE A 637 22.88 27.07 -1.72
CA ILE A 637 22.34 27.48 -3.01
C ILE A 637 20.83 27.19 -3.05
N ARG A 638 20.05 28.21 -3.43
CA ARG A 638 18.62 28.08 -3.76
C ARG A 638 18.45 28.22 -5.26
N GLU A 639 17.65 27.35 -5.86
CA GLU A 639 17.43 27.34 -7.31
C GLU A 639 15.96 27.43 -7.67
N GLN A 640 15.70 28.13 -8.77
CA GLN A 640 14.43 28.13 -9.47
C GLN A 640 14.72 27.74 -10.93
N VAL A 641 13.93 26.85 -11.50
CA VAL A 641 14.07 26.39 -12.88
C VAL A 641 12.74 26.53 -13.59
N ARG A 642 12.75 27.23 -14.72
CA ARG A 642 11.59 27.36 -15.61
C ARG A 642 11.91 26.68 -16.94
N HIS A 643 11.14 25.66 -17.28
CA HIS A 643 11.20 24.90 -18.52
C HIS A 643 9.94 25.23 -19.34
N GLN A 644 10.10 25.75 -20.56
CA GLN A 644 8.97 26.11 -21.42
C GLN A 644 9.14 25.45 -22.77
N VAL A 645 8.10 24.74 -23.22
CA VAL A 645 8.06 24.06 -24.52
C VAL A 645 7.05 24.76 -25.40
N GLU A 646 7.51 25.33 -26.50
CA GLU A 646 6.65 25.94 -27.51
C GLU A 646 6.47 24.97 -28.68
N ILE A 647 5.23 24.50 -28.86
CA ILE A 647 4.86 23.65 -30.00
C ILE A 647 4.36 24.55 -31.13
N SER A 648 5.03 24.51 -32.28
CA SER A 648 4.61 25.26 -33.46
C SER A 648 3.47 24.56 -34.22
N PRO A 649 2.74 25.26 -35.11
CA PRO A 649 1.73 24.64 -35.98
C PRO A 649 2.26 23.49 -36.84
N THR A 650 3.54 23.58 -37.24
CA THR A 650 4.23 22.52 -38.02
C THR A 650 4.70 21.35 -37.16
N GLY A 651 4.47 21.40 -35.84
CA GLY A 651 4.87 20.39 -34.87
C GLY A 651 6.32 20.50 -34.42
N GLU A 652 7.04 21.56 -34.80
CA GLU A 652 8.39 21.83 -34.30
C GLU A 652 8.32 22.27 -32.83
N LEU A 653 9.25 21.77 -32.02
CA LEU A 653 9.32 22.09 -30.60
C LEU A 653 10.59 22.89 -30.31
N ILE A 654 10.39 24.07 -29.70
CA ILE A 654 11.45 24.91 -29.18
C ILE A 654 11.33 24.92 -27.66
N VAL A 655 12.44 24.68 -26.98
CA VAL A 655 12.50 24.68 -25.52
C VAL A 655 13.29 25.88 -25.04
N HIS A 656 12.70 26.64 -24.13
CA HIS A 656 13.33 27.70 -23.36
C HIS A 656 13.53 27.22 -21.93
N LEU A 657 14.78 27.15 -21.49
CA LEU A 657 15.11 26.71 -20.15
C LEU A 657 15.88 27.81 -19.43
N THR A 658 15.31 28.31 -18.34
CA THR A 658 15.92 29.28 -17.45
C THR A 658 16.25 28.63 -16.12
N ILE A 659 17.48 28.80 -15.64
CA ILE A 659 17.91 28.46 -14.30
C ILE A 659 18.34 29.72 -13.55
N LYS A 660 17.75 29.96 -12.38
CA LYS A 660 18.11 31.04 -11.47
C LYS A 660 18.70 30.45 -10.20
N ARG A 661 19.90 30.87 -9.83
CA ARG A 661 20.64 30.40 -8.65
C ARG A 661 20.92 31.58 -7.72
N THR A 662 20.61 31.40 -6.44
CA THR A 662 20.86 32.38 -5.37
C THR A 662 21.75 31.77 -4.30
N HIS A 663 22.82 32.46 -3.94
CA HIS A 663 23.71 32.02 -2.87
C HIS A 663 23.31 32.68 -1.55
N THR A 664 22.82 31.89 -0.60
CA THR A 664 22.27 32.39 0.68
C THR A 664 23.24 32.35 1.86
N GLY A 665 24.45 31.81 1.67
CA GLY A 665 25.49 31.75 2.72
C GLY A 665 26.04 33.13 3.11
N ASP A 666 26.67 33.17 4.29
CA ASP A 666 27.39 34.33 4.82
C ASP A 666 28.82 34.36 4.26
N GLU A 667 29.25 35.48 3.68
CA GLU A 667 30.62 35.70 3.19
C GLU A 667 31.70 35.47 4.26
N ARG A 668 31.32 35.57 5.54
CA ARG A 668 32.22 35.35 6.68
C ARG A 668 32.31 33.89 7.12
N ASP A 669 31.43 33.02 6.65
CA ASP A 669 31.48 31.61 7.00
C ASP A 669 32.68 30.93 6.30
N THR A 670 33.44 30.16 7.07
CA THR A 670 34.67 29.50 6.64
C THR A 670 34.49 28.57 5.43
N PHE A 671 33.30 27.96 5.31
CA PHE A 671 33.02 26.92 4.34
C PHE A 671 32.07 27.39 3.24
N GLU A 672 31.07 28.17 3.61
CA GLU A 672 29.99 28.63 2.74
C GLU A 672 30.25 30.04 2.19
N GLY A 673 31.20 30.81 2.73
CA GLY A 673 31.47 32.19 2.29
C GLY A 673 32.21 32.31 0.94
N ARG A 674 32.40 31.21 0.23
CA ARG A 674 33.10 31.20 -1.07
C ARG A 674 32.12 31.33 -2.22
N ARG A 675 32.60 31.79 -3.38
CA ARG A 675 31.82 31.75 -4.62
C ARG A 675 31.53 30.28 -5.01
N ASN A 676 30.28 29.96 -5.29
CA ASN A 676 29.91 28.70 -5.94
C ASN A 676 30.28 28.80 -7.42
N VAL A 677 31.18 27.94 -7.90
CA VAL A 677 31.64 27.90 -9.30
C VAL A 677 31.12 26.60 -9.90
N SER A 678 29.97 26.65 -10.58
CA SER A 678 29.33 25.44 -11.09
C SER A 678 29.48 25.31 -12.60
N TYR A 679 29.95 24.16 -13.05
CA TYR A 679 29.81 23.70 -14.42
C TYR A 679 28.44 23.04 -14.57
N LEU A 680 27.57 23.65 -15.37
CA LEU A 680 26.22 23.16 -15.63
C LEU A 680 26.24 22.36 -16.93
N ARG A 681 25.64 21.17 -16.90
CA ARG A 681 25.40 20.32 -18.07
C ARG A 681 23.90 20.08 -18.23
N PHE A 682 23.36 20.43 -19.38
CA PHE A 682 21.95 20.24 -19.75
C PHE A 682 21.87 19.06 -20.72
N TYR A 683 21.46 17.90 -20.22
CA TYR A 683 21.27 16.68 -21.01
C TYR A 683 19.88 16.71 -21.65
N VAL A 684 19.84 16.61 -22.97
CA VAL A 684 18.62 16.69 -23.79
C VAL A 684 18.65 15.59 -24.87
N PRO A 685 17.55 15.34 -25.62
CA PRO A 685 17.53 14.29 -26.63
C PRO A 685 18.68 14.39 -27.64
N ALA A 686 19.19 13.24 -28.08
CA ALA A 686 20.24 13.18 -29.10
C ALA A 686 19.79 13.87 -30.40
N GLY A 687 20.63 14.78 -30.91
CA GLY A 687 20.33 15.57 -32.11
C GLY A 687 19.66 16.92 -31.83
N SER A 688 19.35 17.25 -30.57
CA SER A 688 18.86 18.58 -30.21
C SER A 688 19.86 19.66 -30.63
N THR A 689 19.36 20.78 -31.14
CA THR A 689 20.20 21.87 -31.68
C THR A 689 20.11 23.10 -30.80
N LEU A 690 21.27 23.55 -30.28
CA LEU A 690 21.39 24.80 -29.54
C LEU A 690 21.05 25.99 -30.45
N LEU A 691 20.13 26.85 -30.00
CA LEU A 691 19.71 28.05 -30.73
C LEU A 691 20.29 29.32 -30.09
N ALA A 692 20.22 29.44 -28.77
CA ALA A 692 20.69 30.61 -28.03
C ALA A 692 21.11 30.24 -26.61
N THR A 693 21.99 31.05 -26.02
CA THR A 693 22.33 30.97 -24.59
C THR A 693 22.60 32.36 -24.02
N GLN A 694 22.33 32.55 -22.73
CA GLN A 694 22.55 33.81 -22.04
C GLN A 694 22.92 33.58 -20.56
N GLY A 695 23.62 34.53 -19.95
CA GLY A 695 23.83 34.57 -18.49
C GLY A 695 24.97 33.70 -17.94
N PHE A 696 25.64 32.93 -18.80
CA PHE A 696 26.82 32.16 -18.42
C PHE A 696 28.07 33.03 -18.31
N THR A 697 29.00 32.63 -17.44
CA THR A 697 30.27 33.33 -17.21
C THR A 697 31.39 32.28 -17.10
N PRO A 698 32.05 31.93 -18.22
CA PRO A 698 33.17 31.00 -18.17
C PRO A 698 34.35 31.59 -17.38
N PRO A 699 35.09 30.75 -16.62
CA PRO A 699 36.34 31.15 -16.01
C PRO A 699 37.36 31.59 -17.06
N LEU A 700 38.31 32.45 -16.65
CA LEU A 700 39.42 32.84 -17.52
C LEU A 700 40.27 31.61 -17.85
N SER A 701 40.71 31.51 -19.11
CA SER A 701 41.56 30.41 -19.58
C SER A 701 42.86 30.27 -18.79
N SER A 702 43.36 31.37 -18.20
CA SER A 702 44.54 31.38 -17.32
C SER A 702 44.35 30.66 -15.99
N TYR A 703 43.11 30.38 -15.57
CA TYR A 703 42.83 29.62 -14.34
C TYR A 703 42.90 28.11 -14.55
N TYR A 704 42.87 27.64 -15.80
CA TYR A 704 43.00 26.23 -16.11
C TYR A 704 44.45 25.79 -15.92
N ARG A 705 44.65 24.81 -15.04
CA ARG A 705 45.98 24.26 -14.78
C ARG A 705 46.52 23.58 -16.04
N GLN A 706 47.84 23.61 -16.16
CA GLN A 706 48.55 22.94 -17.24
C GLN A 706 48.60 21.45 -16.94
N VAL A 707 48.13 20.65 -17.88
CA VAL A 707 48.20 19.18 -17.77
C VAL A 707 49.63 18.75 -18.10
N PRO A 708 50.25 17.86 -17.30
CA PRO A 708 51.58 17.33 -17.59
C PRO A 708 51.66 16.72 -18.99
N THR A 709 52.79 16.88 -19.68
CA THR A 709 52.98 16.30 -21.02
C THR A 709 52.97 14.77 -21.03
N SER A 710 53.26 14.15 -19.89
CA SER A 710 53.15 12.70 -19.68
C SER A 710 51.72 12.22 -19.46
N ALA A 711 50.72 13.12 -19.37
CA ALA A 711 49.36 12.75 -19.07
C ALA A 711 48.69 12.05 -20.25
N GLU A 712 48.19 10.85 -19.99
CA GLU A 712 47.48 10.00 -20.92
C GLU A 712 46.00 10.43 -21.02
N THR A 713 45.42 10.32 -22.22
CA THR A 713 43.97 10.48 -22.39
C THR A 713 43.27 9.24 -21.86
N ASP A 714 42.26 9.44 -21.01
CA ASP A 714 41.43 8.34 -20.51
C ASP A 714 40.47 7.83 -21.61
N ALA A 715 40.42 6.52 -21.80
CA ALA A 715 39.62 5.89 -22.86
C ALA A 715 38.11 6.03 -22.60
N ASP A 716 37.68 5.87 -21.35
CA ASP A 716 36.26 5.97 -21.00
C ASP A 716 35.78 7.41 -21.14
N LEU A 717 36.56 8.39 -20.69
CA LEU A 717 36.26 9.80 -20.90
C LEU A 717 36.14 10.14 -22.39
N ALA A 718 37.07 9.69 -23.22
CA ALA A 718 37.03 9.94 -24.66
C ALA A 718 35.84 9.27 -25.35
N ALA A 719 35.41 8.10 -24.87
CA ALA A 719 34.28 7.36 -25.41
C ALA A 719 32.93 7.92 -24.95
N LEU A 720 32.81 8.30 -23.68
CA LEU A 720 31.57 8.70 -23.03
C LEU A 720 31.31 10.21 -23.13
N GLU A 721 32.33 11.04 -23.29
CA GLU A 721 32.22 12.50 -23.41
C GLU A 721 32.84 13.00 -24.71
N ARG A 722 32.08 12.89 -25.80
CA ARG A 722 32.55 13.26 -27.13
C ARG A 722 32.17 14.70 -27.47
N GLU A 723 33.15 15.58 -27.60
CA GLU A 723 32.92 16.96 -28.03
C GLU A 723 32.49 17.03 -29.50
N LEU A 724 31.39 17.74 -29.75
CA LEU A 724 30.87 18.01 -31.09
C LEU A 724 31.35 19.38 -31.58
N LYS A 725 31.18 20.40 -30.74
CA LYS A 725 31.60 21.78 -31.01
C LYS A 725 31.63 22.61 -29.74
N ILE A 726 32.31 23.74 -29.80
CA ILE A 726 32.17 24.85 -28.86
C ILE A 726 31.48 25.99 -29.60
N ASP A 727 30.34 26.45 -29.10
CA ASP A 727 29.67 27.62 -29.64
C ASP A 727 30.51 28.87 -29.34
N THR A 728 31.05 29.51 -30.37
CA THR A 728 32.01 30.61 -30.22
C THR A 728 31.37 31.88 -29.67
N SER A 729 30.06 32.05 -29.80
CA SER A 729 29.35 33.23 -29.31
C SER A 729 29.17 33.21 -27.78
N SER A 730 29.01 32.00 -27.22
CA SER A 730 28.68 31.80 -25.80
C SER A 730 29.71 31.00 -25.02
N ASN A 731 30.71 30.44 -25.69
CA ASN A 731 31.62 29.41 -25.18
C ASN A 731 30.88 28.17 -24.63
N THR A 732 29.64 27.93 -25.06
CA THR A 732 28.89 26.75 -24.66
C THR A 732 29.48 25.52 -25.34
N ARG A 733 29.92 24.56 -24.53
CA ARG A 733 30.45 23.30 -25.01
C ARG A 733 29.29 22.36 -25.32
N VAL A 734 29.32 21.75 -26.51
CA VAL A 734 28.29 20.81 -26.96
C VAL A 734 28.93 19.44 -27.12
N THR A 735 28.50 18.48 -26.32
CA THR A 735 29.00 17.10 -26.29
C THR A 735 27.89 16.10 -26.63
N THR A 736 28.29 14.89 -27.04
CA THR A 736 27.44 13.69 -26.96
C THR A 736 27.88 12.90 -25.74
N GLU A 737 26.95 12.64 -24.82
CA GLU A 737 27.17 11.83 -23.62
C GLU A 737 26.00 10.86 -23.46
N PHE A 738 26.26 9.56 -23.32
CA PHE A 738 25.22 8.54 -23.04
C PHE A 738 23.99 8.60 -23.97
N ALA A 739 24.22 8.75 -25.28
CA ALA A 739 23.17 8.93 -26.30
C ALA A 739 22.25 10.15 -26.03
N LYS A 740 22.77 11.19 -25.37
CA LYS A 740 22.15 12.50 -25.22
C LYS A 740 23.02 13.57 -25.88
N THR A 741 22.39 14.68 -26.27
CA THR A 741 23.13 15.92 -26.55
C THR A 741 23.27 16.67 -25.24
N VAL A 742 24.45 17.21 -24.95
CA VAL A 742 24.67 17.98 -23.73
C VAL A 742 25.15 19.38 -24.09
N PHE A 743 24.44 20.38 -23.59
CA PHE A 743 24.89 21.77 -23.61
C PHE A 743 25.52 22.09 -22.27
N ALA A 744 26.75 22.59 -22.25
CA ALA A 744 27.48 22.77 -21.01
C ALA A 744 28.18 24.13 -20.92
N ASN A 745 28.02 24.81 -19.79
CA ASN A 745 28.62 26.11 -19.56
C ASN A 745 28.67 26.44 -18.05
N TRP A 746 29.30 27.56 -17.69
CA TRP A 746 29.59 27.93 -16.30
C TRP A 746 28.63 28.97 -15.75
N LEU A 747 28.14 28.73 -14.53
CA LEU A 747 27.40 29.73 -13.76
C LEU A 747 28.01 29.84 -12.36
N SER A 748 28.57 31.01 -12.06
CA SER A 748 29.23 31.27 -10.78
C SER A 748 28.54 32.37 -9.99
N VAL A 749 28.20 32.10 -8.73
CA VAL A 749 27.39 32.96 -7.86
C VAL A 749 28.11 33.19 -6.54
N ALA A 750 28.40 34.45 -6.20
CA ALA A 750 29.00 34.85 -4.92
C ALA A 750 27.95 34.85 -3.81
N PRO A 751 28.35 34.81 -2.52
CA PRO A 751 27.38 34.95 -1.44
C PRO A 751 26.58 36.26 -1.54
N GLY A 752 25.28 36.18 -1.26
CA GLY A 752 24.32 37.28 -1.44
C GLY A 752 23.95 37.58 -2.90
N GLU A 753 24.60 36.95 -3.89
CA GLU A 753 24.33 37.15 -5.31
C GLU A 753 23.21 36.22 -5.81
N THR A 754 22.44 36.71 -6.77
CA THR A 754 21.50 35.92 -7.57
C THR A 754 21.88 36.08 -9.04
N LYS A 755 22.01 34.98 -9.77
CA LYS A 755 22.20 35.00 -11.23
C LYS A 755 21.23 34.06 -11.92
N SER A 756 20.92 34.39 -13.17
CA SER A 756 20.16 33.53 -14.06
C SER A 756 20.96 33.20 -15.30
N ALA A 757 20.75 32.00 -15.84
CA ALA A 757 21.23 31.60 -17.15
C ALA A 757 20.08 30.97 -17.94
N GLU A 758 20.11 31.15 -19.25
CA GLU A 758 19.09 30.67 -20.17
C GLU A 758 19.75 29.87 -21.30
N ILE A 759 19.10 28.77 -21.69
CA ILE A 759 19.38 28.06 -22.94
C ILE A 759 18.09 27.93 -23.75
N THR A 760 18.19 28.15 -25.05
CA THR A 760 17.12 27.87 -26.01
C THR A 760 17.62 26.81 -26.98
N TYR A 761 16.85 25.74 -27.17
CA TYR A 761 17.21 24.66 -28.07
C TYR A 761 16.00 24.11 -28.80
N ARG A 762 16.26 23.46 -29.94
CA ARG A 762 15.25 22.77 -30.75
C ARG A 762 15.38 21.27 -30.55
N LEU A 763 14.24 20.60 -30.36
CA LEU A 763 14.20 19.15 -30.28
C LEU A 763 14.46 18.49 -31.65
N PRO A 764 15.00 17.26 -31.68
CA PRO A 764 15.36 16.57 -32.91
C PRO A 764 14.15 15.97 -33.65
N PHE A 765 12.97 15.98 -33.03
CA PHE A 765 11.73 15.42 -33.57
C PHE A 765 10.65 16.49 -33.69
N ARG A 766 9.59 16.16 -34.44
CA ARG A 766 8.40 16.98 -34.59
C ARG A 766 7.16 16.19 -34.19
N LEU A 767 6.15 16.87 -33.67
CA LEU A 767 4.84 16.27 -33.42
C LEU A 767 4.09 16.10 -34.74
N SER A 768 4.01 14.87 -35.23
CA SER A 768 3.24 14.50 -36.42
C SER A 768 1.86 13.96 -36.04
N ALA A 769 0.92 14.05 -37.00
CA ALA A 769 -0.40 13.43 -36.88
C ALA A 769 -0.29 11.90 -36.75
N GLY A 770 -1.05 11.31 -35.84
CA GLY A 770 -1.19 9.86 -35.76
C GLY A 770 -1.83 9.25 -37.01
N ALA A 771 -1.73 7.92 -37.17
CA ALA A 771 -2.30 7.17 -38.30
C ALA A 771 -3.85 7.10 -38.32
N THR A 772 -4.52 7.85 -37.44
CA THR A 772 -5.97 7.86 -37.24
C THR A 772 -6.64 8.99 -38.01
N TRP A 773 -7.95 8.90 -38.24
CA TRP A 773 -8.77 9.97 -38.83
C TRP A 773 -8.78 11.26 -38.00
N GLN A 774 -8.42 11.19 -36.72
CA GLN A 774 -8.19 12.32 -35.82
C GLN A 774 -6.70 12.67 -35.78
N ASP A 775 -6.34 13.93 -36.03
CA ASP A 775 -4.97 14.46 -35.90
C ASP A 775 -4.64 14.60 -34.40
N LEU A 776 -4.28 13.47 -33.80
CA LEU A 776 -3.79 13.37 -32.43
C LEU A 776 -2.27 13.47 -32.43
N ARG A 777 -1.74 14.39 -31.63
CA ARG A 777 -0.31 14.63 -31.43
C ARG A 777 0.06 14.36 -29.98
N ARG A 778 1.11 13.57 -29.76
CA ARG A 778 1.54 13.14 -28.43
C ARG A 778 2.88 13.76 -28.11
N TYR A 779 2.98 14.43 -26.99
CA TYR A 779 4.24 14.90 -26.44
C TYR A 779 4.44 14.29 -25.06
N SER A 780 5.64 13.84 -24.77
CA SER A 780 6.02 13.44 -23.42
C SER A 780 7.47 13.80 -23.14
N ILE A 781 7.78 13.93 -21.86
CA ILE A 781 9.10 14.31 -21.36
C ILE A 781 9.42 13.55 -20.07
N LEU A 782 10.68 13.13 -19.95
CA LEU A 782 11.27 12.64 -18.71
C LEU A 782 12.21 13.70 -18.12
N PHE A 783 11.87 14.21 -16.93
CA PHE A 783 12.74 15.05 -16.12
C PHE A 783 13.55 14.16 -15.17
N GLN A 784 14.83 13.99 -15.47
CA GLN A 784 15.71 13.15 -14.65
C GLN A 784 16.51 14.01 -13.66
N ARG A 785 16.37 13.69 -12.37
CA ARG A 785 17.01 14.40 -11.26
C ARG A 785 18.47 14.00 -11.10
N GLN A 786 19.30 14.99 -10.78
CA GLN A 786 20.65 14.77 -10.25
C GLN A 786 20.61 14.46 -8.74
N SER A 787 21.35 13.43 -8.33
CA SER A 787 21.55 13.09 -6.91
C SER A 787 22.14 14.25 -6.10
N GLY A 788 21.78 14.35 -4.82
CA GLY A 788 22.33 15.33 -3.87
C GLY A 788 21.77 16.76 -3.97
N VAL A 789 20.99 17.08 -5.01
CA VAL A 789 20.43 18.42 -5.21
C VAL A 789 19.29 18.69 -4.21
N LYS A 790 19.30 19.86 -3.56
CA LYS A 790 18.21 20.28 -2.65
C LYS A 790 16.89 20.53 -3.42
N PRO A 791 15.73 20.57 -2.75
CA PRO A 791 14.47 21.03 -3.36
C PRO A 791 14.63 22.33 -4.16
N ILE A 792 14.17 22.28 -5.41
CA ILE A 792 14.21 23.41 -6.34
C ILE A 792 12.79 23.80 -6.70
N ASP A 793 12.56 25.09 -6.92
CA ASP A 793 11.28 25.60 -7.42
C ASP A 793 11.23 25.34 -8.94
N PHE A 794 10.58 24.25 -9.36
CA PHE A 794 10.53 23.81 -10.75
C PHE A 794 9.17 24.10 -11.37
N ILE A 795 9.18 24.81 -12.50
CA ILE A 795 8.00 25.14 -13.29
C ILE A 795 8.22 24.63 -14.71
N SER A 796 7.34 23.75 -15.18
CA SER A 796 7.30 23.30 -16.56
C SER A 796 6.02 23.74 -17.25
N GLU A 797 6.14 24.47 -18.35
CA GLU A 797 5.04 24.95 -19.16
C GLU A 797 5.12 24.34 -20.57
N ILE A 798 4.02 23.83 -21.08
CA ILE A 798 3.91 23.36 -22.46
C ILE A 798 2.81 24.18 -23.13
N SER A 799 3.16 24.90 -24.20
CA SER A 799 2.24 25.71 -24.97
C SER A 799 2.04 25.15 -26.38
N TRP A 800 0.83 25.33 -26.92
CA TRP A 800 0.46 24.83 -28.24
C TRP A 800 -0.39 25.85 -29.03
N PRO A 801 -0.49 25.71 -30.35
CA PRO A 801 -1.19 26.69 -31.18
C PRO A 801 -2.71 26.64 -31.03
N GLU A 802 -3.40 27.69 -31.47
CA GLU A 802 -4.85 27.86 -31.25
C GLU A 802 -5.74 26.78 -31.89
N ASP A 803 -5.25 26.16 -32.97
CA ASP A 803 -5.94 25.09 -33.70
C ASP A 803 -5.86 23.73 -32.99
N PHE A 804 -5.22 23.64 -31.81
CA PHE A 804 -5.20 22.43 -30.99
C PHE A 804 -6.02 22.59 -29.70
N ARG A 805 -6.52 21.46 -29.19
CA ARG A 805 -7.10 21.33 -27.85
C ARG A 805 -6.47 20.18 -27.10
N LEU A 806 -6.30 20.34 -25.78
CA LEU A 806 -5.86 19.27 -24.90
C LEU A 806 -6.95 18.19 -24.79
N ARG A 807 -6.57 16.92 -24.96
CA ARG A 807 -7.47 15.76 -24.82
C ARG A 807 -7.16 14.92 -23.61
N TRP A 808 -5.89 14.85 -23.26
CA TRP A 808 -5.41 14.03 -22.16
C TRP A 808 -4.08 14.58 -21.67
N GLN A 809 -3.82 14.37 -20.38
CA GLN A 809 -2.57 14.71 -19.72
C GLN A 809 -2.25 13.64 -18.67
N GLU A 810 -0.97 13.47 -18.39
CA GLU A 810 -0.41 12.75 -17.25
C GLU A 810 0.66 13.62 -16.61
N THR A 811 0.49 13.94 -15.34
CA THR A 811 1.39 14.79 -14.57
C THR A 811 1.51 14.30 -13.13
N SER A 812 2.67 14.51 -12.52
CA SER A 812 2.93 14.12 -11.12
C SER A 812 2.07 14.92 -10.12
N GLN A 813 1.73 16.15 -10.48
CA GLN A 813 0.87 17.06 -9.71
C GLN A 813 -0.23 17.62 -10.63
N PRO A 814 -1.40 18.00 -10.08
CA PRO A 814 -2.45 18.65 -10.86
C PRO A 814 -1.94 19.94 -11.53
N PRO A 815 -1.98 20.06 -12.87
CA PRO A 815 -1.43 21.21 -13.55
C PRO A 815 -2.47 22.34 -13.65
N VAL A 816 -1.98 23.55 -13.90
CA VAL A 816 -2.79 24.72 -14.25
C VAL A 816 -2.98 24.72 -15.76
N ILE A 817 -4.23 24.55 -16.21
CA ILE A 817 -4.59 24.47 -17.62
C ILE A 817 -5.17 25.81 -18.08
N SER A 818 -4.63 26.33 -19.16
CA SER A 818 -5.17 27.47 -19.91
C SER A 818 -5.65 27.02 -21.30
N ASP A 819 -6.25 27.92 -22.09
CA ASP A 819 -6.77 27.58 -23.43
C ASP A 819 -5.70 26.96 -24.36
N HIS A 820 -4.44 27.40 -24.21
CA HIS A 820 -3.32 27.06 -25.09
C HIS A 820 -2.03 26.67 -24.36
N SER A 821 -2.12 26.39 -23.06
CA SER A 821 -0.96 25.94 -22.29
C SER A 821 -1.34 25.10 -21.08
N LEU A 822 -0.37 24.32 -20.63
CA LEU A 822 -0.40 23.55 -19.39
C LEU A 822 0.85 23.87 -18.60
N GLU A 823 0.70 24.39 -17.39
CA GLU A 823 1.79 24.68 -16.46
C GLU A 823 1.74 23.72 -15.28
N MET A 824 2.89 23.20 -14.87
CA MET A 824 3.01 22.29 -13.74
C MET A 824 4.16 22.72 -12.84
N HIS A 825 3.94 22.59 -11.53
CA HIS A 825 4.85 22.99 -10.46
C HIS A 825 5.29 21.76 -9.69
N SER A 826 6.59 21.61 -9.43
CA SER A 826 7.15 20.54 -8.59
C SER A 826 8.37 21.03 -7.81
N ASP A 827 8.79 20.24 -6.82
CA ASP A 827 10.05 20.44 -6.09
C ASP A 827 11.23 19.59 -6.66
N TRP A 828 10.96 18.90 -7.78
CA TRP A 828 11.84 18.03 -8.56
C TRP A 828 12.71 17.10 -7.68
N GLN A 829 12.08 16.43 -6.70
CA GLN A 829 12.74 15.53 -5.75
C GLN A 829 13.01 14.11 -6.25
N THR A 830 12.34 13.68 -7.31
CA THR A 830 12.54 12.38 -7.95
C THR A 830 12.60 12.56 -9.47
N ASP A 831 12.83 11.48 -10.20
CA ASP A 831 12.59 11.49 -11.64
C ASP A 831 11.06 11.68 -11.89
N GLU A 832 10.69 12.53 -12.83
CA GLU A 832 9.30 12.90 -13.11
C GLU A 832 8.98 12.71 -14.61
N TYR A 833 7.81 12.17 -14.93
CA TYR A 833 7.40 11.93 -16.32
C TYR A 833 6.09 12.65 -16.62
N TYR A 834 6.07 13.49 -17.68
CA TYR A 834 4.86 14.17 -18.14
C TYR A 834 4.49 13.79 -19.56
N GLY A 835 3.19 13.75 -19.82
CA GLY A 835 2.65 13.46 -21.14
C GLY A 835 1.39 14.28 -21.43
N ILE A 836 1.23 14.71 -22.67
CA ILE A 836 0.00 15.34 -23.17
C ILE A 836 -0.40 14.74 -24.52
N ILE A 837 -1.70 14.72 -24.77
CA ILE A 837 -2.28 14.45 -26.09
C ILE A 837 -3.08 15.66 -26.54
N LEU A 838 -2.68 16.21 -27.68
CA LEU A 838 -3.34 17.31 -28.36
C LEU A 838 -4.16 16.78 -29.54
N GLU A 839 -5.33 17.35 -29.77
CA GLU A 839 -6.16 17.09 -30.96
C GLU A 839 -6.33 18.38 -31.75
N LYS A 840 -6.14 18.31 -33.06
CA LYS A 840 -6.45 19.43 -33.95
C LYS A 840 -7.97 19.64 -34.03
N LYS A 841 -8.42 20.89 -33.85
CA LYS A 841 -9.82 21.32 -33.82
C LYS A 841 -10.52 21.18 -35.17
#